data_AF-A0A4R2RHW5-F1
#
_entry.id   AF-A0A4R2RHW5-F1
#
_cell.length_a   1.000
_cell.length_b   1.000
_cell.length_c   1.000
_cell.angle_alpha   90.00
_cell.angle_beta   90.00
_cell.angle_gamma   90.00
#
_symmetry.space_group_name_H-M   'P 1'
#
loop_
_entity.id
_entity.type
_entity.pdbx_description
1 polymer ?
#
loop_
_entity_poly.entity_id
_entity_poly.type
_entity_poly.pdbx_seq_one_letter_code
_entity_poly.pdbx_strand_id
1 'polypeptide(L)'
;MFKNKTLSSLCLMILLSVALIFGNWVIGDSSLRMMKQNMNELYAIADFLSAGAEQAHQENIRRYHEARKSQMLFLTLTILLNIAIGALVGRRIIAEKKLLEENRILEEANKAKSDFLANMSHEIRTPMNAIIGMTHLLLKTPLTDQQRNYGKKIQHSGQHLLGIINDILDFSKVEAGKMTIEHTSFQLESVLDTVASQNIDRAAAKNIEIIFDIDQQVPNNLIGDPLRLGQILINYTNNAVKFTEKGEITIRIRVEEETETDVLLYFAVRDTGIGLTEEQQRNLFQSFHQADSSTTRKYGGSGLGLALSKKLAELMNGTVGVESTLGQGSTFWFSCRLGKGKARTPLRLIESNLRGRKVLVVDDNVTARNIIAETLESLGFNVTEAGSGEESIQLVSKAKDKPYEIVFMDWQMPAMDGLEAGRRIRQKPIPTQPHLVMITAYGREELFPQAQAVGFQSVLVKPIQPSILFETVASILCTTEEDTLRSIEAEPQNQHDANMEAFCDSHVLLVEDNEINQEVAMGILEEAAINVDVAVNGQEALRMLDKKRYDLVLMDMQMPVMDGITATKEIRKQARFKDLPIIAMTANAIQGDRERCLQAGMNDYVSKPIDPEKLWNALHHWIKQPASSPSTAPTALAATSSSTIPAAQPTAHPPSQVMLSTGQGEPQQSDTASPAVDTAFELGFLSPVEGIDLSVGLRRVLGKKALYISLLRKFVASQKSLPEQTQAALSSGDQVGAERLIHTTKGLLGNLGATALMEQAATLEAAIRNQTSPGDVERLLDAFSFDLLSLITQLEKALGIESAASQTPVDTAPAPDLPSARVSTIDPASTLPIDQTKAVEIGKRLTALLAEDDSEAVDLLTEHEAILKLWLGDHYEPIAQAIQDFEFNLALHELNQFLNAS
;
A
#
# COMPACT_ATOMS: atom_id res chain seq x y z
N MET A 1 14.41 -34.31 17.49
CA MET A 1 15.18 -35.17 18.43
C MET A 1 14.39 -35.66 19.65
N PHE A 2 13.25 -35.09 20.05
CA PHE A 2 12.53 -35.50 21.27
C PHE A 2 11.60 -36.73 21.15
N LYS A 3 11.20 -37.15 19.93
CA LYS A 3 10.32 -38.33 19.72
C LYS A 3 10.98 -39.69 19.97
N ASN A 4 12.31 -39.79 19.96
CA ASN A 4 13.02 -41.07 20.13
C ASN A 4 13.30 -41.46 21.60
N LYS A 5 13.28 -40.51 22.54
CA LYS A 5 13.56 -40.82 23.96
C LYS A 5 12.36 -41.43 24.70
N THR A 6 11.13 -41.07 24.33
CA THR A 6 9.90 -41.60 24.94
C THR A 6 9.60 -43.04 24.49
N LEU A 7 9.87 -43.37 23.23
CA LEU A 7 9.71 -44.74 22.71
C LEU A 7 10.71 -45.71 23.36
N SER A 8 11.95 -45.27 23.60
CA SER A 8 12.99 -46.05 24.27
C SER A 8 12.65 -46.37 25.73
N SER A 9 12.03 -45.43 26.44
CA SER A 9 11.64 -45.64 27.84
C SER A 9 10.43 -46.58 28.00
N LEU A 10 9.51 -46.55 27.04
CA LEU A 10 8.35 -47.45 27.02
C LEU A 10 8.77 -48.89 26.69
N CYS A 11 9.70 -49.05 25.75
CA CYS A 11 10.24 -50.36 25.37
C CYS A 11 11.05 -50.99 26.53
N LEU A 12 11.81 -50.19 27.28
CA LEU A 12 12.55 -50.65 28.46
C LEU A 12 11.63 -51.11 29.61
N MET A 13 10.50 -50.42 29.83
CA MET A 13 9.51 -50.84 30.84
C MET A 13 8.73 -52.10 30.43
N ILE A 14 8.45 -52.27 29.14
CA ILE A 14 7.84 -53.51 28.61
C ILE A 14 8.82 -54.69 28.73
N LEU A 15 10.11 -54.48 28.44
CA LEU A 15 11.14 -55.51 28.62
C LEU A 15 11.35 -55.89 30.09
N LEU A 16 11.31 -54.94 31.02
CA LEU A 16 11.42 -55.22 32.46
C LEU A 16 10.19 -55.98 33.01
N SER A 17 8.99 -55.67 32.52
CA SER A 17 7.77 -56.37 32.92
C SER A 17 7.69 -57.79 32.32
N VAL A 18 8.15 -57.99 31.08
CA VAL A 18 8.29 -59.32 30.48
C VAL A 18 9.37 -60.15 31.20
N ALA A 19 10.48 -59.54 31.61
CA ALA A 19 11.54 -60.21 32.38
C ALA A 19 11.08 -60.64 33.78
N LEU A 20 10.22 -59.86 34.45
CA LEU A 20 9.61 -60.21 35.74
C LEU A 20 8.59 -61.35 35.61
N ILE A 21 7.85 -61.41 34.50
CA ILE A 21 6.90 -62.49 34.20
C ILE A 21 7.65 -63.80 33.86
N PHE A 22 8.74 -63.73 33.08
CA PHE A 22 9.59 -64.88 32.78
C PHE A 22 10.39 -65.37 33.99
N GLY A 23 10.87 -64.47 34.85
CA GLY A 23 11.56 -64.81 36.09
C GLY A 23 10.68 -65.63 37.06
N ASN A 24 9.37 -65.35 37.11
CA ASN A 24 8.41 -66.14 37.90
C ASN A 24 8.02 -67.47 37.23
N TRP A 25 8.21 -67.63 35.93
CA TRP A 25 7.94 -68.90 35.22
C TRP A 25 9.08 -69.91 35.39
N VAL A 26 10.33 -69.44 35.48
CA VAL A 26 11.53 -70.28 35.66
C VAL A 26 11.64 -70.90 37.07
N ILE A 27 10.95 -70.35 38.07
CA ILE A 27 10.96 -70.89 39.46
C ILE A 27 10.00 -72.08 39.63
N GLY A 28 9.14 -72.35 38.65
CA GLY A 28 8.17 -73.46 38.68
C GLY A 28 8.68 -74.82 38.15
N ASP A 29 9.86 -74.87 37.51
CA ASP A 29 10.27 -76.06 36.72
C ASP A 29 11.41 -76.90 37.33
N SER A 30 11.92 -76.55 38.52
CA SER A 30 12.96 -77.34 39.20
C SER A 30 12.42 -78.51 40.03
N SER A 31 11.10 -78.64 40.19
CA SER A 31 10.48 -79.65 41.06
C SER A 31 9.98 -80.90 40.31
N LEU A 32 9.90 -80.87 38.98
CA LEU A 32 9.40 -82.00 38.18
C LEU A 32 10.48 -82.97 37.67
N ARG A 33 11.78 -82.64 37.80
CA ARG A 33 12.87 -83.49 37.28
C ARG A 33 13.45 -84.53 38.24
N MET A 34 13.18 -84.46 39.55
CA MET A 34 13.65 -85.48 40.51
C MET A 34 12.60 -86.54 40.88
N MET A 35 11.35 -86.39 40.45
CA MET A 35 10.25 -87.30 40.82
C MET A 35 10.15 -88.55 39.91
N LYS A 36 11.14 -88.77 39.02
CA LYS A 36 11.16 -89.89 38.06
C LYS A 36 12.26 -90.93 38.33
N GLN A 37 12.99 -90.82 39.43
CA GLN A 37 14.03 -91.78 39.77
C GLN A 37 13.98 -92.12 41.27
N ASN A 38 13.68 -93.38 41.56
CA ASN A 38 13.74 -94.05 42.87
C ASN A 38 12.48 -93.99 43.75
N MET A 39 11.39 -94.52 43.19
CA MET A 39 10.13 -94.84 43.88
C MET A 39 10.11 -96.31 44.36
N ASN A 40 11.16 -96.81 45.02
CA ASN A 40 11.19 -98.22 45.45
C ASN A 40 11.74 -98.55 46.86
N GLU A 41 12.21 -97.62 47.70
CA GLU A 41 12.84 -98.05 48.98
C GLU A 41 12.51 -97.34 50.30
N LEU A 42 11.70 -96.28 50.38
CA LEU A 42 11.53 -95.55 51.67
C LEU A 42 10.12 -95.61 52.28
N TYR A 43 9.48 -96.78 52.19
CA TYR A 43 8.31 -97.16 52.99
C TYR A 43 8.67 -97.58 54.44
N ALA A 44 9.93 -97.46 54.86
CA ALA A 44 10.42 -97.98 56.15
C ALA A 44 10.62 -96.91 57.26
N ILE A 45 10.33 -95.63 57.03
CA ILE A 45 10.53 -94.56 58.03
C ILE A 45 9.24 -93.71 58.17
N ALA A 46 8.11 -94.39 58.39
CA ALA A 46 6.80 -93.75 58.53
C ALA A 46 6.38 -93.44 59.98
N ASP A 47 7.07 -94.00 61.00
CA ASP A 47 6.56 -94.00 62.38
C ASP A 47 7.21 -93.02 63.37
N PHE A 48 8.19 -92.20 62.98
CA PHE A 48 8.92 -91.32 63.94
C PHE A 48 8.62 -89.80 63.85
N LEU A 49 7.86 -89.30 62.86
CA LEU A 49 7.79 -87.86 62.57
C LEU A 49 6.39 -87.23 62.55
N SER A 50 5.36 -87.84 63.14
CA SER A 50 3.98 -87.34 63.02
C SER A 50 3.65 -86.10 63.87
N ALA A 51 4.36 -85.84 64.99
CA ALA A 51 4.05 -84.70 65.86
C ALA A 51 4.71 -83.36 65.43
N GLY A 52 5.89 -83.38 64.81
CA GLY A 52 6.56 -82.18 64.29
C GLY A 52 6.04 -81.74 62.92
N ALA A 53 5.49 -82.67 62.15
CA ALA A 53 4.97 -82.41 60.80
C ALA A 53 3.71 -81.53 60.82
N GLU A 54 2.83 -81.68 61.82
CA GLU A 54 1.56 -80.96 61.88
C GLU A 54 1.74 -79.48 62.23
N GLN A 55 2.68 -79.18 63.14
CA GLN A 55 3.03 -77.81 63.55
C GLN A 55 3.81 -77.08 62.44
N ALA A 56 4.75 -77.76 61.77
CA ALA A 56 5.46 -77.23 60.61
C ALA A 56 4.54 -77.01 59.39
N HIS A 57 3.52 -77.86 59.22
CA HIS A 57 2.54 -77.74 58.14
C HIS A 57 1.62 -76.52 58.34
N GLN A 58 1.13 -76.27 59.57
CA GLN A 58 0.33 -75.08 59.87
C GLN A 58 1.13 -73.77 59.73
N GLU A 59 2.38 -73.73 60.19
CA GLU A 59 3.27 -72.58 60.03
C GLU A 59 3.55 -72.28 58.53
N ASN A 60 3.79 -73.32 57.73
CA ASN A 60 4.00 -73.18 56.29
C ASN A 60 2.74 -72.72 55.55
N ILE A 61 1.54 -73.20 55.93
CA ILE A 61 0.27 -72.72 55.38
C ILE A 61 0.06 -71.23 55.72
N ARG A 62 0.37 -70.81 56.94
CA ARG A 62 0.26 -69.40 57.35
C ARG A 62 1.24 -68.51 56.60
N ARG A 63 2.50 -68.91 56.46
CA ARG A 63 3.51 -68.20 55.64
C ARG A 63 3.11 -68.14 54.17
N TYR A 64 2.51 -69.21 53.64
CA TYR A 64 1.99 -69.24 52.27
C TYR A 64 0.81 -68.27 52.09
N HIS A 65 -0.11 -68.20 53.06
CA HIS A 65 -1.20 -67.23 53.03
C HIS A 65 -0.72 -65.78 53.19
N GLU A 66 0.24 -65.50 54.06
CA GLU A 66 0.84 -64.16 54.22
C GLU A 66 1.64 -63.74 52.98
N ALA A 67 2.44 -64.64 52.40
CA ALA A 67 3.15 -64.39 51.13
C ALA A 67 2.18 -64.15 49.97
N ARG A 68 1.12 -64.93 49.86
CA ARG A 68 0.06 -64.74 48.84
C ARG A 68 -0.68 -63.43 49.04
N LYS A 69 -0.94 -63.03 50.28
CA LYS A 69 -1.58 -61.75 50.61
C LYS A 69 -0.67 -60.57 50.26
N SER A 70 0.63 -60.67 50.54
CA SER A 70 1.64 -59.68 50.17
C SER A 70 1.81 -59.55 48.65
N GLN A 71 1.87 -60.68 47.92
CA GLN A 71 1.88 -60.68 46.45
C GLN A 71 0.62 -60.04 45.87
N MET A 72 -0.57 -60.35 46.42
CA MET A 72 -1.82 -59.77 45.97
C MET A 72 -1.86 -58.26 46.22
N LEU A 73 -1.34 -57.78 47.36
CA LEU A 73 -1.25 -56.37 47.70
C LEU A 73 -0.25 -55.60 46.81
N PHE A 74 0.89 -56.24 46.50
CA PHE A 74 1.88 -55.68 45.59
C PHE A 74 1.33 -55.57 44.16
N LEU A 75 0.62 -56.61 43.70
CA LEU A 75 -0.02 -56.61 42.39
C LEU A 75 -1.10 -55.51 42.30
N THR A 76 -1.95 -55.37 43.31
CA THR A 76 -2.99 -54.32 43.32
C THR A 76 -2.41 -52.91 43.40
N LEU A 77 -1.36 -52.69 44.20
CA LEU A 77 -0.66 -51.40 44.27
C LEU A 77 0.01 -51.05 42.94
N THR A 78 0.62 -52.03 42.26
CA THR A 78 1.25 -51.83 40.95
C THR A 78 0.21 -51.48 39.87
N ILE A 79 -0.95 -52.14 39.89
CA ILE A 79 -2.07 -51.83 38.99
C ILE A 79 -2.60 -50.41 39.26
N LEU A 80 -2.83 -50.05 40.53
CA LEU A 80 -3.29 -48.71 40.91
C LEU A 80 -2.28 -47.61 40.51
N LEU A 81 -0.98 -47.86 40.71
CA LEU A 81 0.08 -46.93 40.31
C LEU A 81 0.13 -46.74 38.79
N ASN A 82 0.02 -47.82 38.02
CA ASN A 82 -0.02 -47.75 36.55
C ASN A 82 -1.27 -46.99 36.04
N ILE A 83 -2.43 -47.20 36.67
CA ILE A 83 -3.66 -46.44 36.37
C ILE A 83 -3.46 -44.95 36.69
N ALA A 84 -2.86 -44.62 37.84
CA ALA A 84 -2.60 -43.24 38.24
C ALA A 84 -1.60 -42.53 37.30
N ILE A 85 -0.52 -43.20 36.90
CA ILE A 85 0.45 -42.69 35.92
C ILE A 85 -0.23 -42.49 34.55
N GLY A 86 -1.02 -43.47 34.10
CA GLY A 86 -1.79 -43.37 32.85
C GLY A 86 -2.75 -42.17 32.86
N ALA A 87 -3.44 -41.92 33.97
CA ALA A 87 -4.32 -40.76 34.13
C ALA A 87 -3.55 -39.43 34.12
N LEU A 88 -2.39 -39.36 34.76
CA LEU A 88 -1.55 -38.14 34.77
C LEU A 88 -1.00 -37.82 33.38
N VAL A 89 -0.48 -38.82 32.67
CA VAL A 89 0.02 -38.67 31.29
C VAL A 89 -1.12 -38.31 30.35
N GLY A 90 -2.28 -38.96 30.49
CA GLY A 90 -3.49 -38.63 29.73
C GLY A 90 -3.90 -37.17 29.89
N ARG A 91 -3.96 -36.65 31.14
CA ARG A 91 -4.25 -35.22 31.39
C ARG A 91 -3.24 -34.29 30.73
N ARG A 92 -1.95 -34.62 30.78
CA ARG A 92 -0.89 -33.80 30.16
C ARG A 92 -1.03 -33.75 28.64
N ILE A 93 -1.26 -34.89 27.99
CA ILE A 93 -1.44 -34.96 26.53
C ILE A 93 -2.71 -34.21 26.10
N ILE A 94 -3.80 -34.32 26.86
CA ILE A 94 -5.05 -33.59 26.57
C ILE A 94 -4.84 -32.08 26.70
N ALA A 95 -4.15 -31.62 27.75
CA ALA A 95 -3.82 -30.21 27.94
C ALA A 95 -2.94 -29.67 26.82
N GLU A 96 -1.91 -30.44 26.40
CA GLU A 96 -1.01 -30.05 25.32
C GLU A 96 -1.72 -30.00 23.96
N LYS A 97 -2.61 -30.96 23.67
CA LYS A 97 -3.47 -30.92 22.47
C LYS A 97 -4.43 -29.74 22.49
N LYS A 98 -5.04 -29.43 23.63
CA LYS A 98 -5.97 -28.30 23.77
C LYS A 98 -5.24 -26.97 23.53
N LEU A 99 -4.04 -26.81 24.10
CA LEU A 99 -3.19 -25.64 23.87
C LEU A 99 -2.79 -25.50 22.39
N LEU A 100 -2.44 -26.61 21.73
CA LEU A 100 -2.10 -26.62 20.30
C LEU A 100 -3.29 -26.23 19.43
N GLU A 101 -4.49 -26.70 19.75
CA GLU A 101 -5.70 -26.37 19.02
C GLU A 101 -6.11 -24.91 19.24
N GLU A 102 -6.02 -24.41 20.47
CA GLU A 102 -6.25 -22.98 20.77
C GLU A 102 -5.25 -22.08 20.02
N ASN A 103 -3.96 -22.44 19.97
CA ASN A 103 -2.97 -21.70 19.17
C ASN A 103 -3.25 -21.78 17.67
N ARG A 104 -3.66 -22.94 17.13
CA ARG A 104 -4.00 -23.10 15.72
C ARG A 104 -5.17 -22.19 15.32
N ILE A 105 -6.22 -22.16 16.13
CA ILE A 105 -7.39 -21.29 15.91
C ILE A 105 -6.99 -19.82 15.96
N LEU A 106 -6.13 -19.44 16.91
CA LEU A 106 -5.57 -18.09 17.02
C LEU A 106 -4.73 -17.70 15.80
N GLU A 107 -3.86 -18.59 15.31
CA GLU A 107 -3.06 -18.37 14.10
C GLU A 107 -3.93 -18.27 12.85
N GLU A 108 -4.95 -19.12 12.71
CA GLU A 108 -5.91 -19.07 11.59
C GLU A 108 -6.72 -17.78 11.61
N ALA A 109 -7.19 -17.34 12.78
CA ALA A 109 -7.89 -16.07 12.95
C ALA A 109 -6.98 -14.86 12.62
N ASN A 110 -5.73 -14.86 13.08
CA ASN A 110 -4.76 -13.81 12.77
C ASN A 110 -4.41 -13.77 11.28
N LYS A 111 -4.28 -14.94 10.65
CA LYS A 111 -4.03 -15.05 9.21
C LYS A 111 -5.22 -14.51 8.41
N ALA A 112 -6.45 -14.92 8.75
CA ALA A 112 -7.67 -14.43 8.11
C ALA A 112 -7.83 -12.91 8.29
N LYS A 113 -7.57 -12.37 9.48
CA LYS A 113 -7.56 -10.92 9.76
C LYS A 113 -6.54 -10.20 8.88
N SER A 114 -5.35 -10.77 8.71
CA SER A 114 -4.28 -10.18 7.91
C SER A 114 -4.58 -10.19 6.41
N ASP A 115 -5.13 -11.30 5.92
CA ASP A 115 -5.50 -11.48 4.51
C ASP A 115 -6.68 -10.57 4.14
N PHE A 116 -7.66 -10.43 5.04
CA PHE A 116 -8.76 -9.46 4.90
C PHE A 116 -8.23 -8.03 4.78
N LEU A 117 -7.30 -7.63 5.66
CA LEU A 117 -6.73 -6.27 5.62
C LEU A 117 -5.87 -6.05 4.37
N ALA A 118 -5.11 -7.04 3.92
CA ALA A 118 -4.37 -6.96 2.67
C ALA A 118 -5.28 -6.74 1.45
N ASN A 119 -6.42 -7.42 1.37
CA ASN A 119 -7.40 -7.22 0.30
C ASN A 119 -8.09 -5.86 0.40
N MET A 120 -8.51 -5.46 1.60
CA MET A 120 -9.07 -4.12 1.86
C MET A 120 -8.11 -3.00 1.47
N SER A 121 -6.79 -3.20 1.55
CA SER A 121 -5.82 -2.23 1.06
C SER A 121 -6.08 -1.85 -0.40
N HIS A 122 -6.30 -2.84 -1.26
CA HIS A 122 -6.47 -2.59 -2.69
C HIS A 122 -7.83 -1.96 -2.98
N GLU A 123 -8.89 -2.43 -2.32
CA GLU A 123 -10.24 -1.87 -2.47
C GLU A 123 -10.37 -0.43 -1.98
N ILE A 124 -9.59 -0.04 -0.96
CA ILE A 124 -9.58 1.35 -0.48
C ILE A 124 -8.59 2.21 -1.27
N ARG A 125 -7.44 1.67 -1.67
CA ARG A 125 -6.40 2.42 -2.40
C ARG A 125 -6.86 2.89 -3.77
N THR A 126 -7.55 2.05 -4.53
CA THR A 126 -8.01 2.38 -5.89
C THR A 126 -8.92 3.62 -5.94
N PRO A 127 -10.03 3.71 -5.18
CA PRO A 127 -10.87 4.91 -5.18
C PRO A 127 -10.15 6.14 -4.60
N MET A 128 -9.23 5.96 -3.64
CA MET A 128 -8.45 7.07 -3.08
C MET A 128 -7.45 7.65 -4.08
N ASN A 129 -6.76 6.79 -4.82
CA ASN A 129 -5.84 7.20 -5.88
C ASN A 129 -6.58 7.93 -7.00
N ALA A 130 -7.78 7.46 -7.37
CA ALA A 130 -8.66 8.16 -8.30
C ALA A 130 -9.00 9.58 -7.80
N ILE A 131 -9.39 9.73 -6.54
CA ILE A 131 -9.71 11.04 -5.96
C ILE A 131 -8.48 11.97 -5.97
N ILE A 132 -7.30 11.48 -5.58
CA ILE A 132 -6.07 12.28 -5.59
C ILE A 132 -5.69 12.68 -7.01
N GLY A 133 -5.73 11.73 -7.95
CA GLY A 133 -5.42 11.95 -9.36
C GLY A 133 -6.34 12.98 -10.00
N MET A 134 -7.65 12.82 -9.86
CA MET A 134 -8.64 13.77 -10.37
C MET A 134 -8.50 15.14 -9.73
N THR A 135 -8.16 15.21 -8.44
CA THR A 135 -7.93 16.50 -7.77
C THR A 135 -6.64 17.17 -8.24
N HIS A 136 -5.59 16.38 -8.53
CA HIS A 136 -4.36 16.88 -9.12
C HIS A 136 -4.62 17.50 -10.50
N LEU A 137 -5.33 16.79 -11.38
CA LEU A 137 -5.73 17.30 -12.70
C LEU A 137 -6.62 18.55 -12.58
N LEU A 138 -7.60 18.53 -11.68
CA LEU A 138 -8.46 19.69 -11.41
C LEU A 138 -7.64 20.94 -11.04
N LEU A 139 -6.66 20.81 -10.14
CA LEU A 139 -5.82 21.90 -9.68
C LEU A 139 -4.94 22.54 -10.77
N LYS A 140 -4.71 21.81 -11.87
CA LYS A 140 -3.96 22.27 -13.04
C LYS A 140 -4.84 23.02 -14.05
N THR A 141 -6.17 22.96 -13.92
CA THR A 141 -7.11 23.74 -14.76
C THR A 141 -7.21 25.22 -14.32
N PRO A 142 -7.79 26.12 -15.15
CA PRO A 142 -8.07 27.49 -14.74
C PRO A 142 -9.15 27.49 -13.65
N LEU A 143 -8.73 27.64 -12.40
CA LEU A 143 -9.59 27.69 -11.23
C LEU A 143 -9.59 29.08 -10.60
N THR A 144 -10.71 29.47 -10.00
CA THR A 144 -10.75 30.60 -9.05
C THR A 144 -9.93 30.27 -7.79
N ASP A 145 -9.45 31.27 -7.06
CA ASP A 145 -8.69 31.06 -5.81
C ASP A 145 -9.44 30.19 -4.79
N GLN A 146 -10.77 30.35 -4.73
CA GLN A 146 -11.63 29.56 -3.85
C GLN A 146 -11.69 28.08 -4.29
N GLN A 147 -11.84 27.81 -5.60
CA GLN A 147 -11.83 26.44 -6.13
C GLN A 147 -10.45 25.79 -6.01
N ARG A 148 -9.37 26.54 -6.25
CA ARG A 148 -8.00 26.06 -6.04
C ARG A 148 -7.75 25.71 -4.57
N ASN A 149 -8.24 26.52 -3.64
CA ASN A 149 -8.16 26.21 -2.20
C ASN A 149 -8.95 24.94 -1.85
N TYR A 150 -10.15 24.74 -2.41
CA TYR A 150 -10.91 23.50 -2.21
C TYR A 150 -10.20 22.28 -2.80
N GLY A 151 -9.67 22.38 -4.02
CA GLY A 151 -8.86 21.32 -4.62
C GLY A 151 -7.66 20.95 -3.75
N LYS A 152 -6.88 21.94 -3.27
CA LYS A 152 -5.73 21.69 -2.38
C LYS A 152 -6.15 20.98 -1.09
N LYS A 153 -7.30 21.36 -0.50
CA LYS A 153 -7.85 20.71 0.70
C LYS A 153 -8.30 19.27 0.45
N ILE A 154 -8.94 18.99 -0.68
CA ILE A 154 -9.37 17.64 -1.07
C ILE A 154 -8.13 16.77 -1.28
N GLN A 155 -7.13 17.25 -2.02
CA GLN A 155 -5.89 16.54 -2.27
C GLN A 155 -5.16 16.20 -0.97
N HIS A 156 -4.99 17.19 -0.09
CA HIS A 156 -4.35 17.00 1.21
C HIS A 156 -5.11 15.99 2.10
N SER A 157 -6.44 16.08 2.12
CA SER A 157 -7.28 15.14 2.88
C SER A 157 -7.20 13.72 2.32
N GLY A 158 -7.14 13.59 0.99
CA GLY A 158 -6.97 12.31 0.30
C GLY A 158 -5.64 11.64 0.63
N GLN A 159 -4.55 12.40 0.52
CA GLN A 159 -3.20 11.94 0.87
C GLN A 159 -3.10 11.55 2.35
N HIS A 160 -3.69 12.35 3.25
CA HIS A 160 -3.72 12.06 4.67
C HIS A 160 -4.48 10.76 4.99
N LEU A 161 -5.63 10.53 4.35
CA LEU A 161 -6.40 9.29 4.53
C LEU A 161 -5.62 8.07 4.03
N LEU A 162 -4.97 8.17 2.87
CA LEU A 162 -4.08 7.13 2.35
C LEU A 162 -2.91 6.83 3.31
N GLY A 163 -2.34 7.86 3.93
CA GLY A 163 -1.34 7.69 5.00
C GLY A 163 -1.87 6.86 6.16
N ILE A 164 -3.06 7.19 6.69
CA ILE A 164 -3.70 6.44 7.78
C ILE A 164 -3.97 4.98 7.38
N ILE A 165 -4.47 4.75 6.17
CA ILE A 165 -4.74 3.40 5.67
C ILE A 165 -3.44 2.61 5.59
N ASN A 166 -2.39 3.20 5.03
CA ASN A 166 -1.07 2.57 4.95
C ASN A 166 -0.52 2.25 6.34
N ASP A 167 -0.67 3.14 7.33
CA ASP A 167 -0.26 2.88 8.72
C ASP A 167 -1.01 1.69 9.34
N ILE A 168 -2.31 1.58 9.11
CA ILE A 168 -3.13 0.44 9.59
C ILE A 168 -2.66 -0.87 8.95
N LEU A 169 -2.38 -0.84 7.65
CA LEU A 169 -1.94 -2.01 6.90
C LEU A 169 -0.53 -2.44 7.30
N ASP A 170 0.39 -1.50 7.42
CA ASP A 170 1.76 -1.76 7.88
C ASP A 170 1.73 -2.32 9.30
N PHE A 171 0.93 -1.74 10.20
CA PHE A 171 0.73 -2.29 11.55
C PHE A 171 0.20 -3.74 11.52
N SER A 172 -0.74 -4.03 10.63
CA SER A 172 -1.32 -5.37 10.51
C SER A 172 -0.33 -6.38 9.93
N LYS A 173 0.48 -5.99 8.94
CA LYS A 173 1.55 -6.83 8.38
C LYS A 173 2.64 -7.15 9.41
N VAL A 174 2.97 -6.17 10.24
CA VAL A 174 3.88 -6.32 11.37
C VAL A 174 3.34 -7.28 12.42
N GLU A 175 2.08 -7.10 12.86
CA GLU A 175 1.44 -7.97 13.87
C GLU A 175 1.37 -9.43 13.39
N ALA A 176 1.17 -9.63 12.09
CA ALA A 176 1.14 -10.94 11.44
C ALA A 176 2.53 -11.57 11.22
N GLY A 177 3.63 -10.86 11.53
CA GLY A 177 4.99 -11.29 11.23
C GLY A 177 5.29 -11.43 9.73
N LYS A 178 4.49 -10.81 8.86
CA LYS A 178 4.63 -10.86 7.39
C LYS A 178 5.52 -9.73 6.84
N MET A 179 5.92 -8.79 7.68
CA MET A 179 6.80 -7.70 7.28
C MET A 179 8.25 -8.17 7.25
N THR A 180 8.94 -7.90 6.14
CA THR A 180 10.37 -8.17 5.98
C THR A 180 11.12 -6.85 5.95
N ILE A 181 12.29 -6.81 6.60
CA ILE A 181 13.20 -5.67 6.56
C ILE A 181 14.17 -5.89 5.41
N GLU A 182 14.31 -4.88 4.56
CA GLU A 182 15.24 -4.94 3.43
C GLU A 182 16.70 -4.78 3.89
N HIS A 183 17.64 -5.35 3.12
CA HIS A 183 19.07 -5.24 3.37
C HIS A 183 19.76 -4.67 2.12
N THR A 184 19.63 -3.36 1.93
CA THR A 184 20.16 -2.61 0.78
C THR A 184 21.25 -1.65 1.22
N SER A 185 22.23 -1.37 0.36
CA SER A 185 23.23 -0.32 0.63
C SER A 185 22.58 1.04 0.43
N PHE A 186 22.71 1.94 1.40
CA PHE A 186 22.17 3.30 1.32
C PHE A 186 23.08 4.31 2.04
N GLN A 187 22.91 5.58 1.68
CA GLN A 187 23.57 6.70 2.36
C GLN A 187 22.62 7.29 3.41
N LEU A 188 23.11 7.44 4.63
CA LEU A 188 22.31 7.97 5.74
C LEU A 188 21.84 9.40 5.44
N GLU A 189 22.69 10.21 4.80
CA GLU A 189 22.37 11.58 4.38
C GLU A 189 21.09 11.66 3.53
N SER A 190 20.93 10.77 2.53
CA SER A 190 19.72 10.76 1.69
C SER A 190 18.42 10.49 2.46
N VAL A 191 18.50 9.70 3.55
CA VAL A 191 17.35 9.46 4.43
C VAL A 191 17.03 10.74 5.21
N LEU A 192 18.03 11.44 5.72
CA LEU A 192 17.87 12.70 6.45
C LEU A 192 17.37 13.83 5.56
N ASP A 193 17.79 13.89 4.29
CA ASP A 193 17.26 14.81 3.29
C ASP A 193 15.76 14.62 3.10
N THR A 194 15.32 13.36 3.00
CA THR A 194 13.90 13.01 2.88
C THR A 194 13.12 13.42 4.14
N VAL A 195 13.71 13.26 5.33
CA VAL A 195 13.09 13.70 6.60
C VAL A 195 12.97 15.23 6.63
N ALA A 196 14.01 15.95 6.20
CA ALA A 196 14.04 17.40 6.17
C ALA A 196 13.02 17.96 5.19
N SER A 197 13.02 17.51 3.93
CA SER A 197 12.15 18.02 2.86
C SER A 197 10.67 17.90 3.20
N GLN A 198 10.26 16.85 3.91
CA GLN A 198 8.86 16.67 4.33
C GLN A 198 8.42 17.57 5.48
N ASN A 199 9.34 18.11 6.28
CA ASN A 199 9.03 18.84 7.52
C ASN A 199 9.43 20.32 7.48
N ILE A 200 10.29 20.72 6.54
CA ILE A 200 10.89 22.06 6.50
C ILE A 200 9.85 23.17 6.39
N ASP A 201 8.86 23.06 5.48
CA ASP A 201 7.84 24.08 5.27
C ASP A 201 6.92 24.24 6.49
N ARG A 202 6.59 23.11 7.14
CA ARG A 202 5.72 23.09 8.33
C ARG A 202 6.44 23.67 9.55
N ALA A 203 7.72 23.38 9.69
CA ALA A 203 8.56 23.94 10.74
C ALA A 203 8.78 25.45 10.51
N ALA A 204 9.11 25.84 9.28
CA ALA A 204 9.28 27.25 8.89
C ALA A 204 8.02 28.08 9.12
N ALA A 205 6.83 27.55 8.78
CA ALA A 205 5.55 28.23 9.05
C ALA A 205 5.30 28.52 10.53
N LYS A 206 5.91 27.75 11.44
CA LYS A 206 5.85 27.95 12.89
C LYS A 206 7.08 28.66 13.47
N ASN A 207 8.04 29.04 12.64
CA ASN A 207 9.37 29.51 13.07
C ASN A 207 10.05 28.53 14.03
N ILE A 208 10.01 27.24 13.68
CA ILE A 208 10.73 26.18 14.39
C ILE A 208 11.98 25.84 13.59
N GLU A 209 13.14 25.85 14.24
CA GLU A 209 14.38 25.41 13.60
C GLU A 209 14.56 23.90 13.71
N ILE A 210 14.97 23.26 12.61
CA ILE A 210 15.37 21.85 12.59
C ILE A 210 16.90 21.81 12.54
N ILE A 211 17.52 21.00 13.40
CA ILE A 211 18.98 20.92 13.54
C ILE A 211 19.41 19.46 13.51
N PHE A 212 20.41 19.11 12.68
CA PHE A 212 21.02 17.79 12.65
C PHE A 212 22.29 17.75 13.49
N ASP A 213 22.33 16.84 14.46
CA ASP A 213 23.46 16.61 15.37
C ASP A 213 24.00 15.19 15.15
N ILE A 214 24.95 15.03 14.22
CA ILE A 214 25.47 13.72 13.79
C ILE A 214 26.91 13.55 14.27
N ASP A 215 27.20 12.45 14.96
CA ASP A 215 28.55 12.13 15.42
C ASP A 215 29.46 11.66 14.28
N GLN A 216 30.73 12.06 14.32
CA GLN A 216 31.76 11.73 13.33
C GLN A 216 32.01 10.23 13.18
N GLN A 217 31.75 9.45 14.23
CA GLN A 217 31.92 8.00 14.20
C GLN A 217 30.82 7.30 13.40
N VAL A 218 29.72 7.99 13.08
CA VAL A 218 28.59 7.41 12.34
C VAL A 218 28.99 7.17 10.88
N PRO A 219 28.95 5.92 10.38
CA PRO A 219 29.23 5.66 8.97
C PRO A 219 28.12 6.23 8.08
N ASN A 220 28.47 6.97 7.03
CA ASN A 220 27.48 7.48 6.08
C ASN A 220 26.90 6.34 5.20
N ASN A 221 27.71 5.35 4.80
CA ASN A 221 27.25 4.23 3.96
C ASN A 221 26.88 3.03 4.83
N LEU A 222 25.60 2.67 4.85
CA LEU A 222 25.02 1.64 5.70
C LEU A 222 24.29 0.59 4.85
N ILE A 223 24.04 -0.57 5.44
CA ILE A 223 23.27 -1.66 4.84
C ILE A 223 22.06 -1.95 5.72
N GLY A 224 20.87 -1.81 5.14
CA GLY A 224 19.60 -2.02 5.84
C GLY A 224 18.42 -1.51 5.02
N ASP A 225 17.37 -1.08 5.72
CA ASP A 225 16.13 -0.60 5.11
C ASP A 225 15.99 0.93 5.29
N PRO A 226 16.37 1.74 4.28
CA PRO A 226 16.29 3.20 4.38
C PRO A 226 14.85 3.71 4.49
N LEU A 227 13.88 3.00 3.89
CA LEU A 227 12.47 3.41 3.91
C LEU A 227 11.89 3.29 5.31
N ARG A 228 12.15 2.17 6.01
CA ARG A 228 11.65 1.94 7.37
C ARG A 228 12.37 2.81 8.38
N LEU A 229 13.67 3.01 8.21
CA LEU A 229 14.43 3.97 9.01
C LEU A 229 13.85 5.39 8.87
N GLY A 230 13.63 5.84 7.63
CA GLY A 230 13.03 7.13 7.32
C GLY A 230 11.61 7.25 7.91
N GLN A 231 10.79 6.20 7.84
CA GLN A 231 9.43 6.19 8.39
C GLN A 231 9.41 6.47 9.90
N ILE A 232 10.34 5.88 10.67
CA ILE A 232 10.44 6.15 12.11
C ILE A 232 10.82 7.62 12.36
N LEU A 233 11.85 8.12 11.66
CA LEU A 233 12.33 9.50 11.80
C LEU A 233 11.29 10.54 11.37
N ILE A 234 10.60 10.31 10.26
CA ILE A 234 9.51 11.16 9.76
C ILE A 234 8.38 11.22 10.77
N ASN A 235 8.00 10.09 11.37
CA ASN A 235 6.94 10.05 12.38
C ASN A 235 7.34 10.85 13.64
N TYR A 236 8.55 10.64 14.17
CA TYR A 236 9.02 11.37 15.35
C TYR A 236 9.16 12.86 15.07
N THR A 237 9.70 13.24 13.91
CA THR A 237 9.87 14.64 13.50
C THR A 237 8.52 15.33 13.27
N ASN A 238 7.56 14.65 12.62
CA ASN A 238 6.21 15.20 12.45
C ASN A 238 5.52 15.46 13.80
N ASN A 239 5.69 14.55 14.77
CA ASN A 239 5.16 14.76 16.12
C ASN A 239 5.85 15.94 16.81
N ALA A 240 7.18 16.04 16.72
CA ALA A 240 7.94 17.18 17.24
C ALA A 240 7.45 18.52 16.66
N VAL A 241 7.30 18.62 15.33
CA VAL A 241 6.76 19.82 14.65
C VAL A 241 5.32 20.10 15.05
N LYS A 242 4.49 19.05 15.23
CA LYS A 242 3.09 19.18 15.61
C LYS A 242 2.92 19.77 17.01
N PHE A 243 3.68 19.28 17.99
CA PHE A 243 3.55 19.61 19.42
C PHE A 243 4.47 20.73 19.90
N THR A 244 5.35 21.23 19.04
CA THR A 244 6.13 22.45 19.27
C THR A 244 5.42 23.64 18.64
N GLU A 245 5.27 24.74 19.38
CA GLU A 245 4.70 25.99 18.87
C GLU A 245 5.78 26.96 18.41
N LYS A 246 6.89 27.05 19.16
CA LYS A 246 8.10 27.84 18.86
C LYS A 246 9.31 27.16 19.49
N GLY A 247 10.48 27.36 18.89
CA GLY A 247 11.74 26.83 19.41
C GLY A 247 12.45 25.97 18.37
N GLU A 248 12.97 24.82 18.79
CA GLU A 248 13.83 24.00 17.94
C GLU A 248 13.55 22.50 18.07
N ILE A 249 13.94 21.77 17.03
CA ILE A 249 13.91 20.33 16.95
C ILE A 249 15.30 19.84 16.58
N THR A 250 15.93 19.05 17.44
CA THR A 250 17.25 18.47 17.20
C THR A 250 17.12 16.99 16.87
N ILE A 251 17.63 16.58 15.72
CA ILE A 251 17.74 15.17 15.32
C ILE A 251 19.18 14.73 15.56
N ARG A 252 19.38 13.92 16.60
CA ARG A 252 20.66 13.42 17.05
C ARG A 252 20.91 12.00 16.60
N ILE A 253 22.13 11.72 16.13
CA ILE A 253 22.58 10.37 15.73
C ILE A 253 23.92 10.07 16.38
N ARG A 254 24.02 8.94 17.08
CA ARG A 254 25.21 8.46 17.80
C ARG A 254 25.47 6.99 17.54
N VAL A 255 26.73 6.56 17.68
CA VAL A 255 27.11 5.15 17.69
C VAL A 255 27.05 4.63 19.13
N GLU A 256 26.27 3.57 19.39
CA GLU A 256 26.25 2.90 20.70
C GLU A 256 27.21 1.72 20.76
N GLU A 257 27.24 0.93 19.69
CA GLU A 257 28.07 -0.27 19.58
C GLU A 257 28.55 -0.42 18.13
N GLU A 258 29.83 -0.70 17.94
CA GLU A 258 30.39 -0.97 16.63
C GLU A 258 31.10 -2.33 16.64
N THR A 259 30.79 -3.17 15.64
CA THR A 259 31.46 -4.45 15.38
C THR A 259 32.18 -4.38 14.03
N GLU A 260 32.87 -5.44 13.59
CA GLU A 260 33.54 -5.43 12.29
C GLU A 260 32.57 -5.27 11.11
N THR A 261 31.37 -5.85 11.21
CA THR A 261 30.37 -5.90 10.12
C THR A 261 29.18 -4.98 10.33
N ASP A 262 28.79 -4.75 11.59
CA ASP A 262 27.54 -4.08 11.94
C ASP A 262 27.77 -2.94 12.93
N VAL A 263 26.88 -1.96 12.93
CA VAL A 263 26.85 -0.82 13.84
C VAL A 263 25.46 -0.67 14.45
N LEU A 264 25.39 -0.45 15.77
CA LEU A 264 24.18 -0.06 16.47
C LEU A 264 24.15 1.46 16.56
N LEU A 265 23.20 2.06 15.87
CA LEU A 265 23.01 3.50 15.88
C LEU A 265 21.86 3.87 16.80
N TYR A 266 22.06 4.93 17.58
CA TYR A 266 21.06 5.59 18.39
C TYR A 266 20.59 6.86 17.69
N PHE A 267 19.29 6.94 17.44
CA PHE A 267 18.61 8.08 16.84
C PHE A 267 17.70 8.71 17.89
N ALA A 268 17.76 10.04 18.04
CA ALA A 268 16.87 10.77 18.92
C ALA A 268 16.34 12.04 18.23
N VAL A 269 15.04 12.28 18.39
CA VAL A 269 14.38 13.52 17.98
C VAL A 269 13.97 14.24 19.26
N ARG A 270 14.65 15.35 19.54
CA ARG A 270 14.37 16.22 20.68
C ARG A 270 13.59 17.44 20.22
N ASP A 271 12.52 17.77 20.91
CA ASP A 271 11.71 18.97 20.70
C ASP A 271 11.66 19.83 21.96
N THR A 272 11.42 21.13 21.80
CA THR A 272 11.18 22.09 22.90
C THR A 272 9.69 22.37 23.12
N GLY A 273 8.82 21.40 22.80
CA GLY A 273 7.37 21.54 22.85
C GLY A 273 6.75 21.37 24.24
N ILE A 274 5.47 21.02 24.26
CA ILE A 274 4.66 20.95 25.50
C ILE A 274 5.12 19.89 26.51
N GLY A 275 5.95 18.92 26.11
CA GLY A 275 6.34 17.79 26.95
C GLY A 275 5.17 16.87 27.32
N LEU A 276 5.46 15.86 28.14
CA LEU A 276 4.52 14.78 28.51
C LEU A 276 4.60 14.49 30.01
N THR A 277 3.45 14.11 30.59
CA THR A 277 3.40 13.58 31.97
C THR A 277 3.89 12.13 32.05
N GLU A 278 4.29 11.66 33.24
CA GLU A 278 4.71 10.27 33.46
C GLU A 278 3.60 9.25 33.12
N GLU A 279 2.33 9.61 33.29
CA GLU A 279 1.20 8.77 32.90
C GLU A 279 1.09 8.64 31.37
N GLN A 280 1.21 9.75 30.65
CA GLN A 280 1.22 9.75 29.19
C GLN A 280 2.40 8.95 28.64
N GLN A 281 3.60 9.11 29.22
CA GLN A 281 4.81 8.39 28.80
C GLN A 281 4.65 6.86 28.82
N ARG A 282 3.96 6.31 29.83
CA ARG A 282 3.75 4.85 29.95
C ARG A 282 2.84 4.25 28.88
N ASN A 283 1.96 5.05 28.27
CA ASN A 283 0.94 4.58 27.35
C ASN A 283 1.20 4.97 25.87
N LEU A 284 2.24 5.76 25.58
CA LEU A 284 2.52 6.30 24.23
C LEU A 284 2.77 5.25 23.14
N PHE A 285 3.38 4.13 23.50
CA PHE A 285 3.70 3.05 22.54
C PHE A 285 2.62 1.97 22.45
N GLN A 286 1.46 2.17 23.08
CA GLN A 286 0.32 1.28 22.95
C GLN A 286 -0.51 1.66 21.72
N SER A 287 -0.98 0.67 20.97
CA SER A 287 -1.79 0.90 19.77
C SER A 287 -3.09 1.63 20.11
N PHE A 288 -3.47 2.61 19.27
CA PHE A 288 -4.70 3.40 19.39
C PHE A 288 -4.80 4.29 20.64
N HIS A 289 -3.73 4.42 21.42
CA HIS A 289 -3.69 5.37 22.52
C HIS A 289 -3.29 6.78 22.03
N GLN A 290 -4.10 7.77 22.35
CA GLN A 290 -3.80 9.19 22.15
C GLN A 290 -3.56 9.85 23.51
N ALA A 291 -2.55 10.74 23.59
CA ALA A 291 -2.20 11.44 24.83
C ALA A 291 -3.25 12.48 25.27
N ASP A 292 -4.13 12.92 24.35
CA ASP A 292 -5.26 13.81 24.62
C ASP A 292 -6.58 13.01 24.58
N SER A 293 -7.18 12.78 25.74
CA SER A 293 -8.55 12.24 25.87
C SER A 293 -9.63 13.33 25.71
N SER A 294 -9.22 14.59 25.45
CA SER A 294 -10.17 15.69 25.26
C SER A 294 -10.79 15.65 23.87
N THR A 295 -12.12 15.77 23.80
CA THR A 295 -12.93 15.80 22.58
C THR A 295 -12.62 16.98 21.65
N THR A 296 -11.79 17.93 22.08
CA THR A 296 -11.31 19.08 21.31
C THR A 296 -10.20 18.67 20.34
N ARG A 297 -10.60 18.33 19.11
CA ARG A 297 -9.72 18.01 17.96
C ARG A 297 -8.81 19.18 17.55
N LYS A 298 -7.83 19.56 18.35
CA LYS A 298 -6.77 20.47 17.92
C LYS A 298 -5.60 19.73 17.26
N TYR A 299 -5.36 18.47 17.67
CA TYR A 299 -4.17 17.69 17.28
C TYR A 299 -4.48 16.18 17.06
N GLY A 300 -5.47 15.84 16.24
CA GLY A 300 -5.81 14.43 15.95
C GLY A 300 -4.74 13.68 15.11
N GLY A 301 -4.51 12.40 15.39
CA GLY A 301 -3.70 11.47 14.59
C GLY A 301 -4.18 10.04 14.85
N SER A 302 -3.83 9.03 14.03
CA SER A 302 -4.36 7.66 14.15
C SER A 302 -4.03 6.97 15.49
N GLY A 303 -3.02 7.45 16.23
CA GLY A 303 -2.50 6.78 17.43
C GLY A 303 -1.73 5.49 17.12
N LEU A 304 -1.46 5.23 15.83
CA LEU A 304 -0.72 4.04 15.37
C LEU A 304 0.75 4.30 15.12
N GLY A 305 1.12 5.54 14.78
CA GLY A 305 2.49 5.88 14.38
C GLY A 305 3.55 5.42 15.39
N LEU A 306 3.42 5.78 16.68
CA LEU A 306 4.41 5.41 17.70
C LEU A 306 4.47 3.90 17.96
N ALA A 307 3.31 3.23 17.94
CA ALA A 307 3.26 1.77 18.07
C ALA A 307 3.93 1.06 16.88
N LEU A 308 3.75 1.59 15.66
CA LEU A 308 4.43 1.10 14.46
C LEU A 308 5.94 1.37 14.53
N SER A 309 6.37 2.58 14.94
CA SER A 309 7.78 2.91 15.14
C SER A 309 8.48 1.94 16.11
N LYS A 310 7.80 1.58 17.20
CA LYS A 310 8.30 0.56 18.14
C LYS A 310 8.54 -0.77 17.46
N LYS A 311 7.57 -1.24 16.68
CA LYS A 311 7.68 -2.52 15.99
C LYS A 311 8.72 -2.54 14.87
N LEU A 312 8.84 -1.46 14.11
CA LEU A 312 9.88 -1.32 13.09
C LEU A 312 11.28 -1.36 13.73
N ALA A 313 11.49 -0.65 14.84
CA ALA A 313 12.75 -0.70 15.58
C ALA A 313 13.05 -2.12 16.13
N GLU A 314 12.03 -2.81 16.68
CA GLU A 314 12.17 -4.21 17.12
C GLU A 314 12.58 -5.14 15.96
N LEU A 315 11.98 -4.98 14.78
CA LEU A 315 12.34 -5.73 13.57
C LEU A 315 13.75 -5.41 13.05
N MET A 316 14.24 -4.19 13.27
CA MET A 316 15.61 -3.76 12.98
C MET A 316 16.59 -4.02 14.14
N ASN A 317 16.26 -4.98 15.02
CA ASN A 317 17.08 -5.41 16.15
C ASN A 317 17.49 -4.29 17.12
N GLY A 318 16.58 -3.35 17.36
CA GLY A 318 16.79 -2.26 18.31
C GLY A 318 15.62 -2.06 19.26
N THR A 319 15.62 -0.90 19.92
CA THR A 319 14.66 -0.54 20.98
C THR A 319 14.18 0.88 20.81
N VAL A 320 13.11 1.27 21.52
CA VAL A 320 12.58 2.64 21.51
C VAL A 320 12.37 3.14 22.93
N GLY A 321 12.38 4.46 23.09
CA GLY A 321 12.00 5.09 24.35
C GLY A 321 11.65 6.56 24.19
N VAL A 322 11.26 7.16 25.31
CA VAL A 322 10.90 8.56 25.42
C VAL A 322 11.40 9.11 26.74
N GLU A 323 11.99 10.30 26.70
CA GLU A 323 12.34 11.10 27.87
C GLU A 323 11.66 12.45 27.73
N SER A 324 10.77 12.79 28.65
CA SER A 324 10.00 14.02 28.52
C SER A 324 9.67 14.62 29.87
N THR A 325 9.56 15.94 29.92
CA THR A 325 9.12 16.68 31.11
C THR A 325 8.09 17.70 30.66
N LEU A 326 6.93 17.71 31.32
CA LEU A 326 5.85 18.63 30.98
C LEU A 326 6.33 20.10 30.99
N GLY A 327 6.13 20.79 29.86
CA GLY A 327 6.53 22.17 29.62
C GLY A 327 7.99 22.40 29.23
N GLN A 328 8.81 21.35 29.10
CA GLN A 328 10.24 21.43 28.77
C GLN A 328 10.60 20.72 27.45
N GLY A 329 9.61 20.14 26.77
CA GLY A 329 9.80 19.35 25.55
C GLY A 329 9.95 17.85 25.78
N SER A 330 10.21 17.12 24.71
CA SER A 330 10.37 15.66 24.71
C SER A 330 11.57 15.22 23.87
N THR A 331 12.13 14.07 24.20
CA THR A 331 13.13 13.36 23.41
C THR A 331 12.61 11.97 23.11
N PHE A 332 12.24 11.72 21.87
CA PHE A 332 11.87 10.39 21.38
C PHE A 332 13.07 9.74 20.74
N TRP A 333 13.40 8.52 21.14
CA TRP A 333 14.58 7.85 20.65
C TRP A 333 14.30 6.41 20.22
N PHE A 334 15.14 5.94 19.32
CA PHE A 334 15.20 4.53 18.94
C PHE A 334 16.63 4.13 18.59
N SER A 335 16.94 2.86 18.78
CA SER A 335 18.15 2.24 18.26
C SER A 335 17.81 1.29 17.12
N CYS A 336 18.75 1.09 16.19
CA CYS A 336 18.66 0.03 15.18
C CYS A 336 20.04 -0.49 14.78
N ARG A 337 20.11 -1.79 14.48
CA ARG A 337 21.34 -2.45 14.03
C ARG A 337 21.39 -2.39 12.50
N LEU A 338 22.47 -1.84 11.95
CA LEU A 338 22.69 -1.70 10.51
C LEU A 338 24.02 -2.30 10.12
N GLY A 339 24.10 -2.91 8.94
CA GLY A 339 25.37 -3.37 8.38
C GLY A 339 26.22 -2.18 7.93
N LYS A 340 27.54 -2.32 8.00
CA LYS A 340 28.47 -1.31 7.48
C LYS A 340 28.64 -1.51 5.98
N GLY A 341 28.33 -0.47 5.19
CA GLY A 341 28.61 -0.46 3.76
C GLY A 341 30.12 -0.45 3.51
N LYS A 342 30.54 -0.82 2.30
CA LYS A 342 31.93 -0.58 1.89
C LYS A 342 32.20 0.91 2.00
N ALA A 343 33.13 1.30 2.86
CA ALA A 343 33.60 2.66 2.93
C ALA A 343 34.13 3.03 1.54
N ARG A 344 33.48 3.98 0.86
CA ARG A 344 34.25 4.80 -0.08
C ARG A 344 35.32 5.46 0.78
N THR A 345 36.57 5.27 0.37
CA THR A 345 37.75 5.80 1.05
C THR A 345 37.44 7.20 1.56
N PRO A 346 37.48 7.45 2.89
CA PRO A 346 37.23 8.78 3.38
C PRO A 346 38.26 9.72 2.76
N LEU A 347 37.86 10.98 2.64
CA LEU A 347 38.56 12.17 2.18
C LEU A 347 39.85 12.49 2.99
N ARG A 348 40.61 11.49 3.44
CA ARG A 348 41.88 11.59 4.17
C ARG A 348 42.95 12.36 3.40
N LEU A 349 42.80 12.57 2.09
CA LEU A 349 43.75 13.38 1.32
C LEU A 349 43.60 14.90 1.58
N ILE A 350 42.46 15.39 2.07
CA ILE A 350 42.23 16.85 2.23
C ILE A 350 42.56 17.33 3.66
N GLU A 351 42.57 16.43 4.66
CA GLU A 351 42.84 16.76 6.07
C GLU A 351 44.17 17.49 6.33
N SER A 352 45.17 17.34 5.46
CA SER A 352 46.48 17.97 5.66
C SER A 352 46.49 19.49 5.35
N ASN A 353 45.59 19.97 4.48
CA ASN A 353 45.56 21.38 4.04
C ASN A 353 44.53 22.25 4.78
N LEU A 354 43.62 21.66 5.55
CA LEU A 354 42.53 22.36 6.25
C LEU A 354 42.82 22.63 7.74
N ARG A 355 43.74 21.87 8.36
CA ARG A 355 44.01 21.94 9.79
C ARG A 355 44.55 23.30 10.24
N GLY A 356 43.95 23.86 11.29
CA GLY A 356 44.40 25.08 11.97
C GLY A 356 43.96 26.40 11.32
N ARG A 357 43.20 26.35 10.23
CA ARG A 357 42.59 27.53 9.59
C ARG A 357 41.52 28.14 10.49
N LYS A 358 41.40 29.47 10.50
CA LYS A 358 40.46 30.19 11.37
C LYS A 358 39.12 30.42 10.69
N VAL A 359 38.05 29.97 11.35
CA VAL A 359 36.67 30.14 10.88
C VAL A 359 35.83 30.81 11.96
N LEU A 360 34.90 31.66 11.56
CA LEU A 360 33.94 32.31 12.45
C LEU A 360 32.53 31.80 12.11
N VAL A 361 31.79 31.35 13.12
CA VAL A 361 30.38 30.95 12.99
C VAL A 361 29.53 31.97 13.74
N VAL A 362 28.56 32.55 13.04
CA VAL A 362 27.68 33.60 13.55
C VAL A 362 26.23 33.14 13.40
N ASP A 363 25.57 32.87 14.53
CA ASP A 363 24.16 32.46 14.58
C ASP A 363 23.60 32.86 15.95
N ASP A 364 22.38 33.40 16.00
CA ASP A 364 21.73 33.78 17.25
C ASP A 364 21.17 32.57 18.01
N ASN A 365 20.89 31.47 17.30
CA ASN A 365 20.61 30.19 17.93
C ASN A 365 21.90 29.53 18.45
N VAL A 366 21.99 29.43 19.78
CA VAL A 366 23.11 28.80 20.49
C VAL A 366 23.31 27.34 20.10
N THR A 367 22.24 26.56 19.96
CA THR A 367 22.31 25.14 19.61
C THR A 367 22.84 24.94 18.19
N ALA A 368 22.30 25.67 17.21
CA ALA A 368 22.76 25.61 15.83
C ALA A 368 24.23 26.06 15.71
N ARG A 369 24.59 27.16 16.38
CA ARG A 369 25.96 27.68 16.42
C ARG A 369 26.95 26.65 16.96
N ASN A 370 26.65 26.03 18.09
CA ASN A 370 27.52 25.03 18.72
C ASN A 370 27.70 23.81 17.82
N ILE A 371 26.64 23.29 17.20
CA ILE A 371 26.72 22.10 16.33
C ILE A 371 27.54 22.38 15.07
N ILE A 372 27.36 23.54 14.45
CA ILE A 372 28.17 23.94 13.28
C ILE A 372 29.64 24.11 13.71
N ALA A 373 29.90 24.69 14.89
CA ALA A 373 31.24 24.85 15.43
C ALA A 373 31.91 23.48 15.69
N GLU A 374 31.26 22.58 16.41
CA GLU A 374 31.74 21.21 16.67
C GLU A 374 32.01 20.44 15.37
N THR A 375 31.13 20.60 14.37
CA THR A 375 31.31 19.99 13.05
C THR A 375 32.54 20.54 12.34
N LEU A 376 32.77 21.85 12.35
CA LEU A 376 33.96 22.44 11.72
C LEU A 376 35.24 22.12 12.50
N GLU A 377 35.19 22.09 13.83
CA GLU A 377 36.32 21.67 14.67
C GLU A 377 36.73 20.22 14.39
N SER A 378 35.75 19.34 14.12
CA SER A 378 36.02 17.96 13.70
C SER A 378 36.82 17.83 12.42
N LEU A 379 36.61 18.77 11.50
CA LEU A 379 37.33 18.87 10.23
C LEU A 379 38.72 19.50 10.40
N GLY A 380 39.09 19.90 11.63
CA GLY A 380 40.38 20.45 12.00
C GLY A 380 40.47 21.98 11.97
N PHE A 381 39.35 22.70 11.84
CA PHE A 381 39.33 24.16 11.89
C PHE A 381 39.47 24.70 13.31
N ASN A 382 40.02 25.90 13.44
CA ASN A 382 39.97 26.68 14.66
C ASN A 382 38.76 27.61 14.58
N VAL A 383 37.68 27.23 15.25
CA VAL A 383 36.40 27.92 15.17
C VAL A 383 36.29 28.95 16.29
N THR A 384 35.71 30.11 15.97
CA THR A 384 35.26 31.08 16.95
C THR A 384 33.77 31.31 16.74
N GLU A 385 33.03 31.44 17.82
CA GLU A 385 31.59 31.66 17.81
C GLU A 385 31.22 33.12 18.08
N ALA A 386 30.14 33.59 17.46
CA ALA A 386 29.52 34.86 17.76
C ALA A 386 27.99 34.74 17.76
N GLY A 387 27.31 35.38 18.71
CA GLY A 387 25.85 35.35 18.83
C GLY A 387 25.13 36.50 18.12
N SER A 388 25.85 37.40 17.47
CA SER A 388 25.24 38.53 16.75
C SER A 388 26.13 39.06 15.62
N GLY A 389 25.49 39.73 14.66
CA GLY A 389 26.19 40.43 13.58
C GLY A 389 27.20 41.47 14.10
N GLU A 390 26.87 42.22 15.14
CA GLU A 390 27.77 43.24 15.72
C GLU A 390 29.01 42.61 16.36
N GLU A 391 28.83 41.53 17.13
CA GLU A 391 29.95 40.78 17.71
C GLU A 391 30.87 40.23 16.63
N SER A 392 30.31 39.71 15.53
CA SER A 392 31.08 39.20 14.40
C SER A 392 31.98 40.27 13.78
N ILE A 393 31.46 41.50 13.58
CA ILE A 393 32.21 42.63 13.02
C ILE A 393 33.38 43.00 13.94
N GLN A 394 33.15 42.98 15.26
CA GLN A 394 34.19 43.29 16.25
C GLN A 394 35.29 42.23 16.26
N LEU A 395 34.93 40.94 16.20
CA LEU A 395 35.89 39.83 16.18
C LEU A 395 36.73 39.86 14.90
N VAL A 396 36.10 40.05 13.74
CA VAL A 396 36.82 40.19 12.46
C VAL A 396 37.76 41.40 12.48
N SER A 397 37.32 42.52 13.08
CA SER A 397 38.16 43.73 13.19
C SER A 397 39.35 43.57 14.16
N LYS A 398 39.21 42.74 15.21
CA LYS A 398 40.27 42.45 16.19
C LYS A 398 41.30 41.45 15.66
N ALA A 399 40.92 40.56 14.75
CA ALA A 399 41.75 39.49 14.21
C ALA A 399 42.75 39.99 13.13
N LYS A 400 43.64 40.94 13.48
CA LYS A 400 44.60 41.54 12.52
C LYS A 400 45.78 40.64 12.18
N ASP A 401 46.34 39.93 13.16
CA ASP A 401 47.55 39.11 12.98
C ASP A 401 47.28 37.74 12.34
N LYS A 402 46.08 37.19 12.59
CA LYS A 402 45.55 35.98 11.96
C LYS A 402 44.07 36.20 11.64
N PRO A 403 43.75 36.74 10.45
CA PRO A 403 42.38 36.99 10.04
C PRO A 403 41.60 35.68 9.89
N TYR A 404 40.28 35.77 10.01
CA TYR A 404 39.40 34.66 9.68
C TYR A 404 39.43 34.43 8.16
N GLU A 405 39.48 33.17 7.76
CA GLU A 405 39.47 32.79 6.35
C GLU A 405 38.04 32.62 5.84
N ILE A 406 37.16 32.03 6.66
CA ILE A 406 35.74 31.84 6.35
C ILE A 406 34.88 32.40 7.49
N VAL A 407 33.79 33.07 7.15
CA VAL A 407 32.73 33.47 8.08
C VAL A 407 31.43 32.83 7.61
N PHE A 408 30.88 31.92 8.42
CA PHE A 408 29.53 31.41 8.29
C PHE A 408 28.59 32.34 9.06
N MET A 409 27.58 32.86 8.38
CA MET A 409 26.73 33.92 8.91
C MET A 409 25.27 33.62 8.69
N ASP A 410 24.51 33.50 9.77
CA ASP A 410 23.06 33.44 9.69
C ASP A 410 22.51 34.74 9.11
N TRP A 411 21.52 34.61 8.22
CA TRP A 411 20.82 35.73 7.66
C TRP A 411 19.92 36.39 8.71
N GLN A 412 19.12 35.60 9.44
CA GLN A 412 18.04 36.13 10.26
C GLN A 412 18.43 36.26 11.72
N MET A 413 19.26 37.27 12.03
CA MET A 413 19.64 37.59 13.40
C MET A 413 18.90 38.85 13.93
N PRO A 414 18.62 38.91 15.25
CA PRO A 414 18.05 40.11 15.88
C PRO A 414 18.95 41.34 15.73
N ALA A 415 18.31 42.53 15.61
CA ALA A 415 18.92 43.86 15.49
C ALA A 415 19.75 44.14 14.23
N MET A 416 20.55 43.19 13.75
CA MET A 416 21.34 43.30 12.51
C MET A 416 21.29 41.97 11.77
N ASP A 417 20.73 41.97 10.57
CA ASP A 417 20.71 40.80 9.70
C ASP A 417 22.11 40.48 9.13
N GLY A 418 22.26 39.25 8.62
CA GLY A 418 23.50 38.77 8.05
C GLY A 418 23.95 39.53 6.80
N LEU A 419 23.02 40.08 6.01
CA LEU A 419 23.37 40.86 4.81
C LEU A 419 24.04 42.18 5.19
N GLU A 420 23.50 42.90 6.18
CA GLU A 420 24.05 44.14 6.70
C GLU A 420 25.37 43.88 7.43
N ALA A 421 25.46 42.81 8.23
CA ALA A 421 26.70 42.41 8.87
C ALA A 421 27.81 42.10 7.85
N GLY A 422 27.49 41.31 6.81
CA GLY A 422 28.39 41.02 5.70
C GLY A 422 28.85 42.28 4.95
N ARG A 423 27.93 43.20 4.67
CA ARG A 423 28.24 44.50 4.04
C ARG A 423 29.22 45.31 4.87
N ARG A 424 29.03 45.37 6.18
CA ARG A 424 29.93 46.09 7.10
C ARG A 424 31.29 45.45 7.21
N ILE A 425 31.38 44.11 7.23
CA ILE A 425 32.66 43.39 7.19
C ILE A 425 33.44 43.72 5.92
N ARG A 426 32.76 43.74 4.75
CA ARG A 426 33.37 44.10 3.46
C ARG A 426 33.89 45.53 3.42
N GLN A 427 33.24 46.46 4.12
CA GLN A 427 33.64 47.87 4.18
C GLN A 427 34.82 48.13 5.16
N LYS A 428 35.21 47.17 6.00
CA LYS A 428 36.33 47.35 6.93
C LYS A 428 37.68 47.17 6.21
N PRO A 429 38.66 48.05 6.48
CA PRO A 429 40.03 47.91 5.97
C PRO A 429 40.79 46.87 6.79
N ILE A 430 40.54 45.58 6.53
CA ILE A 430 41.28 44.44 7.10
C ILE A 430 42.29 43.88 6.08
N PRO A 431 43.43 43.29 6.53
CA PRO A 431 44.51 42.86 5.64
C PRO A 431 44.09 41.81 4.62
N THR A 432 43.25 40.86 5.05
CA THR A 432 42.67 39.80 4.22
C THR A 432 41.18 39.76 4.49
N GLN A 433 40.39 39.84 3.43
CA GLN A 433 38.94 39.76 3.49
C GLN A 433 38.51 38.29 3.62
N PRO A 434 37.66 37.92 4.59
CA PRO A 434 37.18 36.55 4.70
C PRO A 434 36.27 36.17 3.53
N HIS A 435 36.21 34.88 3.24
CA HIS A 435 35.17 34.27 2.44
C HIS A 435 33.87 34.28 3.27
N LEU A 436 32.81 34.88 2.74
CA LEU A 436 31.53 34.98 3.42
C LEU A 436 30.60 33.90 2.89
N VAL A 437 30.07 33.06 3.78
CA VAL A 437 29.05 32.04 3.51
C VAL A 437 27.81 32.38 4.32
N MET A 438 26.69 32.52 3.65
CA MET A 438 25.42 32.81 4.32
C MET A 438 24.70 31.51 4.67
N ILE A 439 24.06 31.49 5.83
CA ILE A 439 23.17 30.43 6.28
C ILE A 439 21.77 31.02 6.37
N THR A 440 20.76 30.32 5.85
CA THR A 440 19.38 30.81 5.81
C THR A 440 18.38 29.68 6.01
N ALA A 441 17.25 29.96 6.68
CA ALA A 441 16.11 29.04 6.74
C ALA A 441 15.17 29.14 5.51
N TYR A 442 15.36 30.16 4.66
CA TYR A 442 14.54 30.43 3.47
C TYR A 442 15.22 29.98 2.17
N GLY A 443 14.41 29.62 1.18
CA GLY A 443 14.82 29.07 -0.10
C GLY A 443 15.91 29.88 -0.83
N ARG A 444 16.82 29.16 -1.49
CA ARG A 444 18.05 29.69 -2.09
C ARG A 444 17.80 30.74 -3.18
N GLU A 445 16.71 30.64 -3.95
CA GLU A 445 16.51 31.38 -5.20
C GLU A 445 16.27 32.89 -5.04
N GLU A 446 15.49 33.33 -4.05
CA GLU A 446 15.18 34.76 -3.88
C GLU A 446 16.33 35.56 -3.24
N LEU A 447 17.17 34.88 -2.47
CA LEU A 447 18.21 35.49 -1.63
C LEU A 447 19.58 35.47 -2.27
N PHE A 448 19.87 34.50 -3.15
CA PHE A 448 21.18 34.35 -3.76
C PHE A 448 21.65 35.62 -4.52
N PRO A 449 20.81 36.32 -5.32
CA PRO A 449 21.25 37.53 -6.01
C PRO A 449 21.65 38.66 -5.05
N GLN A 450 20.92 38.82 -3.94
CA GLN A 450 21.18 39.84 -2.92
C GLN A 450 22.45 39.51 -2.12
N ALA A 451 22.61 38.23 -1.76
CA ALA A 451 23.81 37.68 -1.14
C ALA A 451 25.07 37.98 -1.97
N GLN A 452 25.00 37.67 -3.26
CA GLN A 452 26.11 37.81 -4.18
C GLN A 452 26.48 39.29 -4.40
N ALA A 453 25.48 40.19 -4.42
CA ALA A 453 25.71 41.63 -4.51
C ALA A 453 26.49 42.20 -3.30
N VAL A 454 26.33 41.59 -2.11
CA VAL A 454 27.10 41.94 -0.91
C VAL A 454 28.48 41.26 -0.89
N GLY A 455 28.69 40.23 -1.72
CA GLY A 455 29.94 39.49 -1.84
C GLY A 455 29.98 38.20 -1.02
N PHE A 456 28.83 37.59 -0.72
CA PHE A 456 28.75 36.20 -0.28
C PHE A 456 29.04 35.26 -1.47
N GLN A 457 29.81 34.21 -1.22
CA GLN A 457 30.26 33.26 -2.26
C GLN A 457 29.36 32.02 -2.35
N SER A 458 28.74 31.64 -1.24
CA SER A 458 27.81 30.52 -1.17
C SER A 458 26.69 30.83 -0.17
N VAL A 459 25.55 30.18 -0.35
CA VAL A 459 24.37 30.24 0.52
C VAL A 459 23.98 28.82 0.88
N LEU A 460 23.91 28.54 2.18
CA LEU A 460 23.51 27.28 2.77
C LEU A 460 22.10 27.39 3.34
N VAL A 461 21.29 26.36 3.11
CA VAL A 461 19.93 26.29 3.62
C VAL A 461 19.91 25.41 4.88
N LYS A 462 19.30 25.89 5.97
CA LYS A 462 19.04 25.11 7.19
C LYS A 462 17.95 24.05 6.89
N PRO A 463 18.02 22.82 7.41
CA PRO A 463 19.03 22.28 8.31
C PRO A 463 20.36 21.94 7.60
N ILE A 464 21.48 22.38 8.17
CA ILE A 464 22.81 22.14 7.58
C ILE A 464 23.28 20.72 7.92
N GLN A 465 23.69 19.97 6.89
CA GLN A 465 24.35 18.69 7.05
C GLN A 465 25.89 18.81 7.03
N PRO A 466 26.62 17.94 7.74
CA PRO A 466 28.08 17.96 7.75
C PRO A 466 28.73 17.84 6.37
N SER A 467 28.15 17.08 5.45
CA SER A 467 28.66 16.89 4.09
C SER A 467 28.62 18.19 3.27
N ILE A 468 27.48 18.87 3.24
CA ILE A 468 27.32 20.16 2.55
C ILE A 468 28.27 21.21 3.13
N LEU A 469 28.43 21.24 4.45
CA LEU A 469 29.36 22.14 5.12
C LEU A 469 30.80 21.85 4.67
N PHE A 470 31.20 20.58 4.63
CA PHE A 470 32.50 20.15 4.14
C PHE A 470 32.72 20.51 2.66
N GLU A 471 31.77 20.24 1.77
CA GLU A 471 31.85 20.56 0.34
C GLU A 471 31.99 22.06 0.08
N THR A 472 31.28 22.88 0.86
CA THR A 472 31.36 24.34 0.78
C THR A 472 32.73 24.83 1.21
N VAL A 473 33.29 24.27 2.28
CA VAL A 473 34.64 24.61 2.74
C VAL A 473 35.70 24.13 1.74
N ALA A 474 35.56 22.91 1.21
CA ALA A 474 36.47 22.34 0.24
C ALA A 474 36.49 23.15 -1.05
N SER A 475 35.32 23.55 -1.59
CA SER A 475 35.23 24.37 -2.79
C SER A 475 35.82 25.77 -2.62
N ILE A 476 35.73 26.35 -1.42
CA ILE A 476 36.32 27.67 -1.11
C ILE A 476 37.85 27.58 -0.93
N LEU A 477 38.36 26.54 -0.27
CA LEU A 477 39.76 26.46 0.15
C LEU A 477 40.66 25.61 -0.76
N CYS A 478 40.11 24.64 -1.50
CA CYS A 478 40.85 23.76 -2.40
C CYS A 478 40.78 24.28 -3.84
N THR A 479 41.48 25.38 -4.11
CA THR A 479 41.70 25.92 -5.46
C THR A 479 43.08 25.47 -5.97
N THR A 480 43.21 24.20 -6.35
CA THR A 480 44.35 23.71 -7.14
C THR A 480 43.85 23.28 -8.52
N GLU A 481 44.41 23.90 -9.57
CA GLU A 481 44.10 23.65 -11.00
C GLU A 481 44.30 22.18 -11.44
N GLU A 482 44.89 21.32 -10.60
CA GLU A 482 45.05 19.89 -10.87
C GLU A 482 43.82 19.03 -10.45
N ASP A 483 42.94 19.52 -9.57
CA ASP A 483 41.77 18.76 -9.09
C ASP A 483 40.49 19.03 -9.92
N THR A 484 40.46 20.10 -10.71
CA THR A 484 39.36 20.40 -11.65
C THR A 484 39.26 19.38 -12.79
N LEU A 485 40.32 18.58 -13.03
CA LEU A 485 40.30 17.49 -14.02
C LEU A 485 39.70 16.17 -13.48
N ARG A 486 39.46 16.05 -12.16
CA ARG A 486 38.83 14.86 -11.55
C ARG A 486 37.40 15.09 -11.06
N SER A 487 36.94 16.32 -11.03
CA SER A 487 35.60 16.71 -10.57
C SER A 487 34.54 16.79 -11.69
N ILE A 488 34.88 16.38 -12.92
CA ILE A 488 33.96 16.32 -14.08
C ILE A 488 33.08 15.05 -14.06
N GLU A 489 33.31 14.08 -13.16
CA GLU A 489 32.49 12.85 -13.04
C GLU A 489 31.53 12.84 -11.83
N ALA A 490 31.21 14.00 -11.26
CA ALA A 490 30.11 14.14 -10.31
C ALA A 490 28.91 14.77 -11.04
N GLU A 491 27.85 13.98 -11.24
CA GLU A 491 26.61 14.43 -11.85
C GLU A 491 26.07 15.68 -11.14
N PRO A 492 25.71 16.76 -11.86
CA PRO A 492 25.14 17.95 -11.25
C PRO A 492 23.68 17.67 -10.85
N GLN A 493 23.42 17.59 -9.54
CA GLN A 493 22.09 17.40 -8.95
C GLN A 493 21.16 18.63 -8.97
N ASN A 494 21.44 19.65 -9.80
CA ASN A 494 20.53 20.79 -9.97
C ASN A 494 20.11 20.93 -11.43
N GLN A 495 19.08 20.17 -11.82
CA GLN A 495 18.29 20.38 -13.04
C GLN A 495 16.80 20.28 -12.69
N HIS A 496 16.26 21.25 -11.96
CA HIS A 496 14.80 21.39 -11.79
C HIS A 496 14.19 22.59 -12.53
N ASP A 497 15.00 23.55 -13.01
CA ASP A 497 14.46 24.75 -13.67
C ASP A 497 14.78 24.90 -15.18
N ALA A 498 15.46 23.91 -15.78
CA ALA A 498 15.80 23.94 -17.22
C ALA A 498 14.97 22.95 -18.08
N ASN A 499 14.06 22.16 -17.49
CA ASN A 499 13.58 20.90 -18.07
C ASN A 499 12.18 20.93 -18.73
N MET A 500 11.70 22.07 -19.23
CA MET A 500 10.45 22.09 -20.04
C MET A 500 10.67 21.97 -21.56
N GLU A 501 11.92 21.97 -22.06
CA GLU A 501 12.21 21.91 -23.50
C GLU A 501 12.73 20.53 -24.01
N ALA A 502 12.78 19.50 -23.17
CA ALA A 502 13.63 18.32 -23.42
C ALA A 502 12.97 17.13 -24.17
N PHE A 503 11.65 17.06 -24.31
CA PHE A 503 10.95 15.83 -24.79
C PHE A 503 10.23 15.96 -26.14
N CYS A 504 10.40 17.07 -26.87
CA CYS A 504 9.71 17.30 -28.14
C CYS A 504 9.81 16.08 -29.08
N ASP A 505 8.65 15.56 -29.52
CA ASP A 505 8.44 14.44 -30.45
C ASP A 505 8.67 13.00 -29.92
N SER A 506 8.80 12.78 -28.60
CA SER A 506 8.90 11.40 -28.06
C SER A 506 7.55 10.69 -28.05
N HIS A 507 7.51 9.42 -28.47
CA HIS A 507 6.32 8.58 -28.49
C HIS A 507 6.36 7.51 -27.39
N VAL A 508 5.44 7.59 -26.43
CA VAL A 508 5.33 6.64 -25.30
C VAL A 508 4.06 5.81 -25.43
N LEU A 509 4.18 4.49 -25.24
CA LEU A 509 3.03 3.60 -25.13
C LEU A 509 2.71 3.37 -23.64
N LEU A 510 1.54 3.82 -23.20
CA LEU A 510 1.01 3.56 -21.87
C LEU A 510 0.11 2.31 -21.91
N VAL A 511 0.43 1.30 -21.10
CA VAL A 511 -0.36 0.07 -21.00
C VAL A 511 -0.94 -0.02 -19.59
N GLU A 512 -2.23 0.25 -19.46
CA GLU A 512 -2.96 0.38 -18.19
C GLU A 512 -4.42 -0.01 -18.43
N ASP A 513 -5.01 -0.87 -17.60
CA ASP A 513 -6.39 -1.35 -17.76
C ASP A 513 -7.44 -0.41 -17.12
N ASN A 514 -7.04 0.38 -16.12
CA ASN A 514 -7.92 1.27 -15.40
C ASN A 514 -7.99 2.67 -16.05
N GLU A 515 -9.19 3.05 -16.54
CA GLU A 515 -9.47 4.35 -17.18
C GLU A 515 -9.00 5.55 -16.34
N ILE A 516 -9.13 5.51 -15.02
CA ILE A 516 -8.75 6.64 -14.16
C ILE A 516 -7.22 6.75 -14.08
N ASN A 517 -6.52 5.61 -13.99
CA ASN A 517 -5.06 5.61 -14.01
C ASN A 517 -4.53 6.06 -15.37
N GLN A 518 -5.21 5.71 -16.47
CA GLN A 518 -4.90 6.20 -17.80
C GLN A 518 -5.02 7.73 -17.85
N GLU A 519 -6.13 8.32 -17.39
CA GLU A 519 -6.33 9.77 -17.38
C GLU A 519 -5.25 10.50 -16.55
N VAL A 520 -4.87 9.94 -15.40
CA VAL A 520 -3.83 10.50 -14.54
C VAL A 520 -2.46 10.42 -15.20
N ALA A 521 -2.08 9.25 -15.72
CA ALA A 521 -0.80 9.06 -16.38
C ALA A 521 -0.69 9.90 -17.66
N MET A 522 -1.77 10.00 -18.45
CA MET A 522 -1.85 10.85 -19.64
C MET A 522 -1.71 12.32 -19.28
N GLY A 523 -2.51 12.84 -18.33
CA GLY A 523 -2.44 14.26 -17.97
C GLY A 523 -1.07 14.67 -17.42
N ILE A 524 -0.38 13.72 -16.77
CA ILE A 524 1.01 13.87 -16.35
C ILE A 524 1.93 13.91 -17.59
N LEU A 525 1.91 12.89 -18.46
CA LEU A 525 2.81 12.78 -19.64
C LEU A 525 2.59 13.87 -20.71
N GLU A 526 1.35 14.33 -20.89
CA GLU A 526 1.01 15.44 -21.80
C GLU A 526 1.65 16.76 -21.36
N GLU A 527 1.86 16.98 -20.04
CA GLU A 527 2.59 18.14 -19.51
C GLU A 527 4.05 18.17 -19.98
N ALA A 528 4.64 17.00 -20.25
CA ALA A 528 5.99 16.87 -20.80
C ALA A 528 6.05 17.00 -22.33
N ALA A 529 4.95 17.34 -23.01
CA ALA A 529 4.85 17.39 -24.48
C ALA A 529 5.21 16.05 -25.17
N ILE A 530 4.95 14.93 -24.49
CA ILE A 530 5.16 13.57 -25.00
C ILE A 530 3.88 13.09 -25.70
N ASN A 531 4.02 12.46 -26.85
CA ASN A 531 2.91 11.82 -27.54
C ASN A 531 2.62 10.45 -26.92
N VAL A 532 1.47 10.30 -26.27
CA VAL A 532 1.09 9.05 -25.59
C VAL A 532 0.01 8.32 -26.38
N ASP A 533 0.23 7.05 -26.67
CA ASP A 533 -0.82 6.12 -27.09
C ASP A 533 -1.16 5.18 -25.91
N VAL A 534 -2.43 4.78 -25.77
CA VAL A 534 -2.90 3.94 -24.66
C VAL A 534 -3.31 2.55 -25.16
N ALA A 535 -2.95 1.51 -24.41
CA ALA A 535 -3.41 0.14 -24.56
C ALA A 535 -4.01 -0.35 -23.24
N VAL A 536 -5.12 -1.09 -23.28
CA VAL A 536 -5.83 -1.53 -22.05
C VAL A 536 -5.37 -2.89 -21.52
N ASN A 537 -4.46 -3.58 -22.24
CA ASN A 537 -3.84 -4.83 -21.81
C ASN A 537 -2.57 -5.14 -22.63
N GLY A 538 -1.79 -6.13 -22.19
CA GLY A 538 -0.54 -6.54 -22.83
C GLY A 538 -0.71 -7.06 -24.28
N GLN A 539 -1.86 -7.63 -24.61
CA GLN A 539 -2.13 -8.17 -25.95
C GLN A 539 -2.38 -7.06 -26.98
N GLU A 540 -3.06 -5.99 -26.58
CA GLU A 540 -3.22 -4.78 -27.38
C GLU A 540 -1.89 -4.04 -27.55
N ALA A 541 -1.09 -3.94 -26.48
CA ALA A 541 0.24 -3.34 -26.54
C ALA A 541 1.13 -3.99 -27.61
N LEU A 542 1.12 -5.33 -27.71
CA LEU A 542 1.82 -6.06 -28.77
C LEU A 542 1.33 -5.68 -30.18
N ARG A 543 0.00 -5.56 -30.38
CA ARG A 543 -0.57 -5.15 -31.69
C ARG A 543 -0.21 -3.71 -32.05
N MET A 544 -0.09 -2.83 -31.07
CA MET A 544 0.29 -1.43 -31.29
C MET A 544 1.77 -1.30 -31.61
N LEU A 545 2.64 -2.05 -30.91
CA LEU A 545 4.07 -2.16 -31.20
C LEU A 545 4.33 -2.71 -32.62
N ASP A 546 3.46 -3.57 -33.14
CA ASP A 546 3.55 -4.06 -34.52
C ASP A 546 3.33 -2.96 -35.58
N LYS A 547 2.49 -1.97 -35.25
CA LYS A 547 2.01 -0.94 -36.19
C LYS A 547 2.77 0.38 -36.10
N LYS A 548 3.22 0.76 -34.91
CA LYS A 548 3.87 2.04 -34.60
C LYS A 548 5.20 1.82 -33.90
N ARG A 549 6.11 2.79 -33.99
CA ARG A 549 7.34 2.81 -33.20
C ARG A 549 7.11 3.67 -31.96
N TYR A 550 7.64 3.19 -30.84
CA TYR A 550 7.62 3.88 -29.56
C TYR A 550 9.04 3.97 -29.03
N ASP A 551 9.33 5.05 -28.32
CA ASP A 551 10.62 5.31 -27.68
C ASP A 551 10.68 4.72 -26.27
N LEU A 552 9.51 4.49 -25.64
CA LEU A 552 9.38 3.90 -24.32
C LEU A 552 7.99 3.27 -24.14
N VAL A 553 7.92 2.21 -23.33
CA VAL A 553 6.66 1.59 -22.91
C VAL A 553 6.52 1.67 -21.38
N LEU A 554 5.45 2.30 -20.91
CA LEU A 554 5.01 2.24 -19.51
C LEU A 554 4.03 1.07 -19.39
N MET A 555 4.38 0.05 -18.63
CA MET A 555 3.66 -1.23 -18.62
C MET A 555 3.16 -1.55 -17.22
N ASP A 556 1.84 -1.58 -17.02
CA ASP A 556 1.28 -2.12 -15.80
C ASP A 556 1.61 -3.62 -15.65
N MET A 557 1.94 -4.03 -14.43
CA MET A 557 2.23 -5.43 -14.13
C MET A 557 0.98 -6.30 -14.11
N GLN A 558 -0.14 -5.77 -13.63
CA GLN A 558 -1.36 -6.54 -13.36
C GLN A 558 -2.49 -6.01 -14.24
N MET A 559 -2.78 -6.73 -15.33
CA MET A 559 -3.86 -6.39 -16.26
C MET A 559 -4.55 -7.67 -16.74
N PRO A 560 -5.86 -7.62 -17.07
CA PRO A 560 -6.59 -8.75 -17.64
C PRO A 560 -6.08 -9.13 -19.03
N VAL A 561 -6.45 -10.33 -19.50
CA VAL A 561 -6.08 -10.93 -20.80
C VAL A 561 -4.59 -11.29 -20.93
N MET A 562 -3.69 -10.33 -20.74
CA MET A 562 -2.25 -10.54 -20.78
C MET A 562 -1.56 -9.57 -19.81
N ASP A 563 -0.94 -10.14 -18.78
CA ASP A 563 -0.21 -9.39 -17.76
C ASP A 563 1.08 -8.76 -18.30
N GLY A 564 1.61 -7.76 -17.57
CA GLY A 564 2.79 -7.02 -18.01
C GLY A 564 4.06 -7.87 -18.12
N ILE A 565 4.17 -8.93 -17.30
CA ILE A 565 5.31 -9.86 -17.32
C ILE A 565 5.30 -10.69 -18.61
N THR A 566 4.15 -11.27 -18.96
CA THR A 566 3.96 -12.08 -20.16
C THR A 566 4.10 -11.22 -21.40
N ALA A 567 3.49 -10.02 -21.40
CA ALA A 567 3.64 -9.05 -22.48
C ALA A 567 5.12 -8.69 -22.71
N THR A 568 5.87 -8.39 -21.66
CA THR A 568 7.31 -8.07 -21.75
C THR A 568 8.09 -9.24 -22.34
N LYS A 569 7.85 -10.48 -21.89
CA LYS A 569 8.53 -11.66 -22.44
C LYS A 569 8.25 -11.83 -23.94
N GLU A 570 7.00 -11.64 -24.38
CA GLU A 570 6.65 -11.71 -25.80
C GLU A 570 7.29 -10.57 -26.61
N ILE A 571 7.35 -9.35 -26.07
CA ILE A 571 8.05 -8.22 -26.70
C ILE A 571 9.54 -8.56 -26.87
N ARG A 572 10.19 -9.10 -25.83
CA ARG A 572 11.63 -9.43 -25.83
C ARG A 572 12.02 -10.60 -26.72
N LYS A 573 11.08 -11.49 -27.09
CA LYS A 573 11.33 -12.53 -28.10
C LYS A 573 11.59 -11.94 -29.50
N GLN A 574 11.11 -10.72 -29.76
CA GLN A 574 11.27 -10.08 -31.05
C GLN A 574 12.58 -9.26 -31.08
N ALA A 575 13.52 -9.63 -31.95
CA ALA A 575 14.83 -8.98 -32.02
C ALA A 575 14.78 -7.45 -32.24
N ARG A 576 13.72 -6.95 -32.89
CA ARG A 576 13.52 -5.51 -33.13
C ARG A 576 13.20 -4.69 -31.88
N PHE A 577 12.73 -5.31 -30.79
CA PHE A 577 12.38 -4.62 -29.54
C PHE A 577 13.34 -4.94 -28.40
N LYS A 578 14.53 -5.47 -28.72
CA LYS A 578 15.53 -5.84 -27.72
C LYS A 578 15.98 -4.65 -26.87
N ASP A 579 16.13 -3.48 -27.51
CA ASP A 579 16.64 -2.26 -26.88
C ASP A 579 15.52 -1.28 -26.49
N LEU A 580 14.24 -1.63 -26.72
CA LEU A 580 13.10 -0.78 -26.36
C LEU A 580 12.97 -0.69 -24.83
N PRO A 581 13.07 0.50 -24.21
CA PRO A 581 12.86 0.65 -22.77
C PRO A 581 11.43 0.27 -22.37
N ILE A 582 11.29 -0.67 -21.44
CA ILE A 582 10.00 -1.04 -20.82
C ILE A 582 10.11 -0.75 -19.33
N ILE A 583 9.32 0.20 -18.83
CA ILE A 583 9.28 0.58 -17.43
C ILE A 583 7.99 0.00 -16.82
N ALA A 584 8.15 -0.79 -15.77
CA ALA A 584 7.03 -1.41 -15.06
C ALA A 584 6.26 -0.37 -14.22
N MET A 585 4.95 -0.45 -14.18
CA MET A 585 4.13 0.28 -13.19
C MET A 585 3.63 -0.74 -12.18
N THR A 586 4.04 -0.62 -10.91
CA THR A 586 3.74 -1.62 -9.87
C THR A 586 3.09 -1.02 -8.63
N ALA A 587 2.06 -1.67 -8.09
CA ALA A 587 1.37 -1.27 -6.85
C ALA A 587 2.22 -1.45 -5.57
N ASN A 588 3.35 -2.17 -5.66
CA ASN A 588 4.19 -2.50 -4.52
C ASN A 588 5.67 -2.45 -4.95
N ALA A 589 6.40 -1.41 -4.55
CA ALA A 589 7.82 -1.24 -4.87
C ALA A 589 8.76 -2.18 -4.08
N ILE A 590 8.25 -3.30 -3.57
CA ILE A 590 9.02 -4.27 -2.77
C ILE A 590 9.90 -5.11 -3.70
N GLN A 591 11.10 -5.46 -3.24
CA GLN A 591 12.15 -6.17 -3.97
C GLN A 591 11.70 -7.43 -4.76
N GLY A 592 10.66 -8.14 -4.32
CA GLY A 592 10.13 -9.32 -5.00
C GLY A 592 9.47 -9.06 -6.36
N ASP A 593 8.80 -7.92 -6.53
CA ASP A 593 8.19 -7.54 -7.82
C ASP A 593 9.25 -6.94 -8.75
N ARG A 594 10.23 -6.21 -8.19
CA ARG A 594 11.38 -5.69 -8.95
C ARG A 594 12.20 -6.80 -9.62
N GLU A 595 12.56 -7.85 -8.87
CA GLU A 595 13.30 -8.99 -9.43
C GLU A 595 12.52 -9.70 -10.54
N ARG A 596 11.20 -9.84 -10.39
CA ARG A 596 10.33 -10.42 -11.42
C ARG A 596 10.26 -9.57 -12.68
N CYS A 597 10.18 -8.23 -12.55
CA CYS A 597 10.22 -7.31 -13.68
C CYS A 597 11.54 -7.41 -14.45
N LEU A 598 12.67 -7.36 -13.74
CA LEU A 598 14.00 -7.45 -14.35
C LEU A 598 14.23 -8.80 -15.02
N GLN A 599 13.81 -9.91 -14.38
CA GLN A 599 13.88 -11.25 -14.97
C GLN A 599 12.99 -11.40 -16.21
N ALA A 600 11.86 -10.69 -16.28
CA ALA A 600 11.01 -10.66 -17.46
C ALA A 600 11.62 -9.85 -18.62
N GLY A 601 12.63 -9.03 -18.34
CA GLY A 601 13.34 -8.19 -19.31
C GLY A 601 12.89 -6.73 -19.32
N MET A 602 12.20 -6.25 -18.27
CA MET A 602 11.91 -4.83 -18.08
C MET A 602 13.18 -4.08 -17.65
N ASN A 603 13.24 -2.79 -17.96
CA ASN A 603 14.40 -1.93 -17.74
C ASN A 603 14.37 -1.25 -16.37
N ASP A 604 13.18 -0.85 -15.93
CA ASP A 604 12.99 -0.09 -14.69
C ASP A 604 11.56 -0.24 -14.15
N TYR A 605 11.24 0.46 -13.07
CA TYR A 605 9.91 0.48 -12.48
C TYR A 605 9.53 1.84 -11.88
N VAL A 606 8.22 2.11 -11.86
CA VAL A 606 7.58 3.24 -11.20
C VAL A 606 6.48 2.69 -10.29
N SER A 607 6.44 3.16 -9.05
CA SER A 607 5.40 2.77 -8.10
C SER A 607 4.07 3.41 -8.46
N LYS A 608 2.97 2.68 -8.29
CA LYS A 608 1.60 3.18 -8.31
C LYS A 608 1.15 3.50 -6.86
N PRO A 609 0.54 4.67 -6.58
CA PRO A 609 0.19 5.73 -7.52
C PRO A 609 1.43 6.41 -8.12
N ILE A 610 1.32 6.79 -9.40
CA ILE A 610 2.41 7.41 -10.16
C ILE A 610 2.83 8.69 -9.45
N ASP A 611 4.07 8.70 -8.99
CA ASP A 611 4.73 9.89 -8.46
C ASP A 611 5.35 10.65 -9.63
N PRO A 612 4.89 11.88 -9.94
CA PRO A 612 5.37 12.65 -11.10
C PRO A 612 6.89 12.80 -11.11
N GLU A 613 7.52 13.10 -9.98
CA GLU A 613 8.99 13.29 -9.94
C GLU A 613 9.74 12.00 -10.27
N LYS A 614 9.26 10.85 -9.76
CA LYS A 614 9.89 9.55 -10.06
C LYS A 614 9.68 9.13 -11.50
N LEU A 615 8.49 9.35 -12.03
CA LEU A 615 8.21 9.10 -13.45
C LEU A 615 9.11 10.00 -14.32
N TRP A 616 9.40 11.24 -13.89
CA TRP A 616 10.16 12.21 -14.69
C TRP A 616 11.61 11.77 -14.78
N ASN A 617 12.18 11.38 -13.64
CA ASN A 617 13.52 10.84 -13.57
C ASN A 617 13.66 9.58 -14.44
N ALA A 618 12.66 8.69 -14.43
CA ALA A 618 12.67 7.49 -15.24
C ALA A 618 12.57 7.79 -16.75
N LEU A 619 11.69 8.73 -17.14
CA LEU A 619 11.58 9.17 -18.53
C LEU A 619 12.87 9.83 -19.02
N HIS A 620 13.49 10.71 -18.22
CA HIS A 620 14.78 11.34 -18.54
C HIS A 620 15.92 10.33 -18.70
N HIS A 621 15.94 9.28 -17.86
CA HIS A 621 16.98 8.27 -17.91
C HIS A 621 16.87 7.39 -19.17
N TRP A 622 15.65 7.05 -19.59
CA TRP A 622 15.41 6.03 -20.61
C TRP A 622 15.08 6.59 -22.00
N ILE A 623 14.54 7.80 -22.12
CA ILE A 623 14.31 8.46 -23.41
C ILE A 623 15.63 9.11 -23.85
N LYS A 624 16.29 8.50 -24.85
CA LYS A 624 17.53 9.02 -25.42
C LYS A 624 17.25 10.30 -26.19
N GLN A 625 17.92 11.40 -25.83
CA GLN A 625 17.91 12.62 -26.63
C GLN A 625 18.44 12.31 -28.05
N PRO A 626 17.80 12.83 -29.13
CA PRO A 626 18.40 12.77 -30.44
C PRO A 626 19.72 13.55 -30.40
N ALA A 627 20.83 12.85 -30.64
CA ALA A 627 22.14 13.47 -30.74
C ALA A 627 22.08 14.58 -31.78
N SER A 628 22.26 15.82 -31.33
CA SER A 628 22.40 16.98 -32.20
C SER A 628 23.53 16.68 -33.20
N SER A 629 23.16 16.56 -34.47
CA SER A 629 24.13 16.43 -35.55
C SER A 629 25.05 17.65 -35.52
N PRO A 630 26.37 17.50 -35.73
CA PRO A 630 27.30 18.62 -35.66
C PRO A 630 26.98 19.62 -36.78
N SER A 631 26.28 20.70 -36.44
CA SER A 631 26.00 21.79 -37.35
C SER A 631 27.31 22.49 -37.68
N THR A 632 27.76 22.29 -38.91
CA THR A 632 28.86 22.99 -39.56
C THR A 632 28.67 24.50 -39.46
N ALA A 633 29.68 25.18 -38.91
CA ALA A 633 29.76 26.63 -38.84
C ALA A 633 29.50 27.31 -40.20
N PRO A 634 28.68 28.38 -40.26
CA PRO A 634 28.53 29.15 -41.48
C PRO A 634 29.75 30.07 -41.68
N THR A 635 30.49 29.79 -42.75
CA THR A 635 31.55 30.64 -43.29
C THR A 635 30.93 31.81 -44.05
N ALA A 636 31.45 33.01 -43.81
CA ALA A 636 31.06 34.26 -44.46
C ALA A 636 31.42 34.32 -45.96
N LEU A 637 30.55 34.97 -46.76
CA LEU A 637 30.75 35.71 -48.03
C LEU A 637 29.30 35.95 -48.55
N ALA A 638 28.83 37.05 -49.14
CA ALA A 638 29.34 38.35 -49.55
C ALA A 638 28.13 39.15 -50.13
N ALA A 639 28.27 40.47 -50.28
CA ALA A 639 27.30 41.47 -50.76
C ALA A 639 26.52 41.12 -52.06
N THR A 640 25.36 41.69 -52.41
CA THR A 640 25.18 43.10 -52.82
C THR A 640 23.71 43.43 -53.18
N SER A 641 23.32 44.70 -52.95
CA SER A 641 22.29 45.53 -53.66
C SER A 641 20.81 45.10 -53.60
N SER A 642 19.80 45.96 -53.41
CA SER A 642 19.65 47.41 -53.60
C SER A 642 18.31 47.89 -53.01
N SER A 643 18.30 49.14 -52.49
CA SER A 643 17.22 50.16 -52.45
C SER A 643 15.75 49.71 -52.34
N THR A 644 14.90 50.26 -51.46
CA THR A 644 14.59 51.69 -51.33
C THR A 644 13.76 51.94 -50.04
N ILE A 645 14.00 53.07 -49.39
CA ILE A 645 13.43 53.63 -48.13
C ILE A 645 12.15 54.46 -48.46
N PRO A 646 11.46 55.21 -47.55
CA PRO A 646 11.28 55.17 -46.08
C PRO A 646 9.83 55.46 -45.56
N ALA A 647 9.71 55.52 -44.21
CA ALA A 647 8.89 56.46 -43.40
C ALA A 647 7.41 56.09 -43.15
N ALA A 648 6.81 56.30 -41.98
CA ALA A 648 7.24 56.83 -40.68
C ALA A 648 6.23 56.36 -39.60
N GLN A 649 6.68 56.35 -38.34
CA GLN A 649 5.90 56.21 -37.10
C GLN A 649 4.92 57.41 -36.88
N PRO A 650 4.39 57.64 -35.66
CA PRO A 650 3.37 56.91 -34.88
C PRO A 650 2.23 57.87 -34.45
N THR A 651 1.10 57.41 -33.89
CA THR A 651 0.35 58.17 -32.84
C THR A 651 -0.85 57.42 -32.26
N ALA A 652 -0.83 57.29 -30.93
CA ALA A 652 -1.85 57.61 -29.93
C ALA A 652 -3.35 57.19 -30.10
N HIS A 653 -3.83 56.48 -29.07
CA HIS A 653 -5.21 56.38 -28.53
C HIS A 653 -5.93 57.77 -28.42
N PRO A 654 -7.27 57.90 -28.15
CA PRO A 654 -8.13 57.05 -27.30
C PRO A 654 -9.63 57.00 -27.75
N PRO A 655 -10.68 57.02 -26.88
CA PRO A 655 -11.51 55.87 -26.53
C PRO A 655 -13.01 56.06 -26.89
N SER A 656 -13.84 55.03 -26.65
CA SER A 656 -15.28 55.05 -26.23
C SER A 656 -16.03 53.86 -26.84
N GLN A 657 -16.61 52.92 -26.08
CA GLN A 657 -17.82 52.97 -25.24
C GLN A 657 -19.03 52.35 -25.98
N VAL A 658 -19.85 51.59 -25.22
CA VAL A 658 -21.28 51.28 -25.41
C VAL A 658 -21.70 49.88 -25.96
N MET A 659 -22.23 49.11 -25.01
CA MET A 659 -23.46 48.27 -24.95
C MET A 659 -23.85 47.23 -26.00
N LEU A 660 -24.23 46.06 -25.42
CA LEU A 660 -25.43 45.24 -25.64
C LEU A 660 -26.18 45.37 -26.98
N SER A 661 -26.35 44.24 -27.70
CA SER A 661 -27.59 43.44 -27.66
C SER A 661 -27.57 42.29 -28.68
N THR A 662 -27.98 41.11 -28.23
CA THR A 662 -28.84 40.10 -28.90
C THR A 662 -28.84 39.97 -30.43
N GLY A 663 -28.63 38.74 -30.92
CA GLY A 663 -29.07 38.34 -32.25
C GLY A 663 -28.56 36.96 -32.65
N GLN A 664 -29.51 36.03 -32.79
CA GLN A 664 -29.33 34.63 -33.19
C GLN A 664 -28.73 34.47 -34.60
N GLY A 665 -28.06 33.34 -34.84
CA GLY A 665 -27.67 32.88 -36.17
C GLY A 665 -26.93 31.55 -36.14
N GLU A 666 -27.66 30.43 -36.14
CA GLU A 666 -27.28 29.24 -36.92
C GLU A 666 -27.44 29.56 -38.43
N PRO A 667 -26.99 28.73 -39.42
CA PRO A 667 -26.34 27.40 -39.35
C PRO A 667 -25.10 27.24 -40.29
N GLN A 668 -24.32 26.15 -40.14
CA GLN A 668 -24.14 25.10 -41.17
C GLN A 668 -22.90 24.20 -40.97
N GLN A 669 -23.16 22.91 -41.17
CA GLN A 669 -22.30 21.73 -41.07
C GLN A 669 -21.26 21.64 -42.21
N SER A 670 -20.16 20.95 -41.93
CA SER A 670 -19.50 20.07 -42.90
C SER A 670 -19.10 18.76 -42.24
N ASP A 671 -19.80 17.70 -42.63
CA ASP A 671 -19.59 16.30 -42.24
C ASP A 671 -18.26 15.72 -42.75
N THR A 672 -17.64 14.85 -41.94
CA THR A 672 -17.00 13.61 -42.41
C THR A 672 -17.19 12.52 -41.34
N ALA A 673 -17.76 11.39 -41.74
CA ALA A 673 -18.36 10.36 -40.88
C ALA A 673 -17.50 9.10 -40.63
N SER A 674 -17.69 8.47 -39.47
CA SER A 674 -17.49 7.03 -39.16
C SER A 674 -18.21 6.65 -37.83
N PRO A 675 -18.48 5.37 -37.55
CA PRO A 675 -19.84 4.88 -37.25
C PRO A 675 -20.24 5.03 -35.78
N ALA A 676 -21.20 5.93 -35.55
CA ALA A 676 -22.07 5.94 -34.38
C ALA A 676 -23.50 5.76 -34.88
N VAL A 677 -23.93 4.52 -35.07
CA VAL A 677 -25.33 4.19 -35.33
C VAL A 677 -25.72 3.17 -34.26
N ASP A 678 -26.62 3.61 -33.37
CA ASP A 678 -27.58 2.83 -32.55
C ASP A 678 -27.75 3.18 -31.06
N THR A 679 -27.02 4.12 -30.45
CA THR A 679 -27.29 4.46 -29.02
C THR A 679 -28.24 5.65 -28.79
N ALA A 680 -28.54 6.43 -29.84
CA ALA A 680 -29.52 7.52 -29.75
C ALA A 680 -30.97 7.04 -29.89
N PHE A 681 -31.18 5.88 -30.54
CA PHE A 681 -32.48 5.25 -30.71
C PHE A 681 -32.94 4.52 -29.43
N GLU A 682 -31.99 4.00 -28.63
CA GLU A 682 -32.22 3.21 -27.40
C GLU A 682 -32.69 3.98 -26.15
N LEU A 683 -32.81 5.31 -26.16
CA LEU A 683 -33.35 6.06 -25.00
C LEU A 683 -34.58 6.90 -25.36
N GLY A 684 -34.89 7.04 -26.64
CA GLY A 684 -36.10 7.74 -27.10
C GLY A 684 -37.38 7.05 -26.66
N PHE A 685 -37.34 5.75 -26.33
CA PHE A 685 -38.49 4.97 -25.88
C PHE A 685 -38.80 5.09 -24.38
N LEU A 686 -37.90 5.66 -23.56
CA LEU A 686 -38.14 5.88 -22.11
C LEU A 686 -38.79 7.24 -21.81
N SER A 687 -38.80 8.17 -22.77
CA SER A 687 -39.52 9.45 -22.65
C SER A 687 -41.04 9.35 -22.38
N PRO A 688 -41.78 8.26 -22.67
CA PRO A 688 -43.18 8.12 -22.31
C PRO A 688 -43.45 7.44 -20.96
N VAL A 689 -42.44 7.00 -20.19
CA VAL A 689 -42.70 6.33 -18.90
C VAL A 689 -43.09 7.37 -17.84
N GLU A 690 -44.38 7.42 -17.51
CA GLU A 690 -44.94 8.38 -16.58
C GLU A 690 -44.42 8.07 -15.16
N GLY A 691 -43.76 9.03 -14.52
CA GLY A 691 -43.23 8.89 -13.15
C GLY A 691 -41.71 8.73 -13.03
N ILE A 692 -40.96 8.62 -14.13
CA ILE A 692 -39.48 8.63 -14.12
C ILE A 692 -38.94 9.92 -14.73
N ASP A 693 -38.20 10.69 -13.94
CA ASP A 693 -37.41 11.80 -14.47
C ASP A 693 -36.06 11.29 -14.99
N LEU A 694 -36.00 11.07 -16.31
CA LEU A 694 -34.81 10.60 -17.01
C LEU A 694 -33.59 11.50 -16.78
N SER A 695 -33.78 12.81 -16.63
CA SER A 695 -32.69 13.76 -16.40
C SER A 695 -32.09 13.61 -15.01
N VAL A 696 -32.93 13.35 -14.01
CA VAL A 696 -32.49 13.10 -12.62
C VAL A 696 -31.85 11.72 -12.51
N GLY A 697 -32.46 10.70 -13.10
CA GLY A 697 -31.91 9.34 -13.12
C GLY A 697 -30.54 9.27 -13.80
N LEU A 698 -30.40 9.85 -15.01
CA LEU A 698 -29.11 9.91 -15.71
C LEU A 698 -28.07 10.72 -14.95
N ARG A 699 -28.44 11.83 -14.31
CA ARG A 699 -27.49 12.61 -13.50
C ARG A 699 -26.94 11.81 -12.32
N ARG A 700 -27.76 10.96 -11.70
CA ARG A 700 -27.34 10.10 -10.58
C ARG A 700 -26.39 8.98 -11.00
N VAL A 701 -26.43 8.59 -12.28
CA VAL A 701 -25.46 7.65 -12.87
C VAL A 701 -24.42 8.32 -13.76
N LEU A 702 -24.15 9.61 -13.54
CA LEU A 702 -23.12 10.40 -14.24
C LEU A 702 -23.26 10.43 -15.78
N GLY A 703 -24.49 10.35 -16.29
CA GLY A 703 -24.78 10.34 -17.72
C GLY A 703 -24.54 9.01 -18.43
N LYS A 704 -24.16 7.95 -17.70
CA LYS A 704 -23.88 6.61 -18.26
C LYS A 704 -25.19 5.88 -18.60
N LYS A 705 -25.55 5.96 -19.88
CA LYS A 705 -26.79 5.44 -20.48
C LYS A 705 -26.97 3.92 -20.32
N ALA A 706 -25.94 3.12 -20.62
CA ALA A 706 -26.00 1.66 -20.51
C ALA A 706 -26.21 1.19 -19.06
N LEU A 707 -25.52 1.84 -18.11
CA LEU A 707 -25.68 1.58 -16.68
C LEU A 707 -27.09 1.92 -16.20
N TYR A 708 -27.67 3.02 -16.70
CA TYR A 708 -29.04 3.40 -16.39
C TYR A 708 -30.06 2.33 -16.83
N ILE A 709 -29.91 1.81 -18.06
CA ILE A 709 -30.77 0.73 -18.59
C ILE A 709 -30.61 -0.56 -17.77
N SER A 710 -29.37 -0.92 -17.39
CA SER A 710 -29.11 -2.07 -16.51
C SER A 710 -29.79 -1.92 -15.14
N LEU A 711 -29.74 -0.74 -14.54
CA LEU A 711 -30.44 -0.47 -13.27
C LEU A 711 -31.97 -0.56 -13.40
N LEU A 712 -32.55 -0.09 -14.51
CA LEU A 712 -33.97 -0.23 -14.78
C LEU A 712 -34.40 -1.71 -14.91
N ARG A 713 -33.59 -2.53 -15.60
CA ARG A 713 -33.84 -3.98 -15.70
C ARG A 713 -33.74 -4.68 -14.34
N LYS A 714 -32.71 -4.38 -13.55
CA LYS A 714 -32.55 -4.93 -12.17
C LYS A 714 -33.70 -4.54 -11.26
N PHE A 715 -34.20 -3.31 -11.38
CA PHE A 715 -35.36 -2.85 -10.61
C PHE A 715 -36.64 -3.62 -10.96
N VAL A 716 -36.92 -3.79 -12.25
CA VAL A 716 -38.09 -4.57 -12.73
C VAL A 716 -38.04 -6.01 -12.21
N ALA A 717 -36.88 -6.68 -12.29
CA ALA A 717 -36.72 -8.06 -11.84
C ALA A 717 -36.86 -8.24 -10.32
N SER A 718 -36.30 -7.31 -9.53
CA SER A 718 -36.20 -7.47 -8.07
C SER A 718 -37.38 -6.94 -7.27
N GLN A 719 -38.14 -5.96 -7.78
CA GLN A 719 -39.13 -5.23 -6.98
C GLN A 719 -40.57 -5.73 -7.17
N LYS A 720 -40.81 -6.72 -8.04
CA LYS A 720 -42.14 -7.25 -8.36
C LYS A 720 -42.84 -7.91 -7.17
N SER A 721 -42.09 -8.63 -6.33
CA SER A 721 -42.60 -9.33 -5.15
C SER A 721 -42.53 -8.49 -3.86
N LEU A 722 -42.05 -7.24 -3.93
CA LEU A 722 -41.86 -6.38 -2.76
C LEU A 722 -43.18 -6.12 -1.98
N PRO A 723 -44.33 -5.84 -2.62
CA PRO A 723 -45.60 -5.68 -1.90
C PRO A 723 -45.96 -6.90 -1.05
N GLU A 724 -45.84 -8.10 -1.62
CA GLU A 724 -46.18 -9.36 -0.95
C GLU A 724 -45.22 -9.64 0.22
N GLN A 725 -43.93 -9.41 0.03
CA GLN A 725 -42.91 -9.58 1.08
C GLN A 725 -43.12 -8.59 2.23
N THR A 726 -43.46 -7.33 1.91
CA THR A 726 -43.72 -6.31 2.93
C THR A 726 -45.00 -6.62 3.71
N GLN A 727 -46.07 -7.05 3.03
CA GLN A 727 -47.31 -7.46 3.67
C GLN A 727 -47.11 -8.71 4.55
N ALA A 728 -46.31 -9.68 4.09
CA ALA A 728 -45.98 -10.87 4.85
C ALA A 728 -45.20 -10.53 6.14
N ALA A 729 -44.19 -9.65 6.03
CA ALA A 729 -43.41 -9.18 7.17
C ALA A 729 -44.28 -8.42 8.19
N LEU A 730 -45.19 -7.55 7.74
CA LEU A 730 -46.14 -6.87 8.61
C LEU A 730 -47.12 -7.84 9.29
N SER A 731 -47.60 -8.84 8.56
CA SER A 731 -48.53 -9.85 9.08
C SER A 731 -47.88 -10.80 10.09
N SER A 732 -46.58 -11.07 9.95
CA SER A 732 -45.80 -11.86 10.91
C SER A 732 -45.28 -11.04 12.11
N GLY A 733 -45.57 -9.74 12.16
CA GLY A 733 -45.09 -8.83 13.21
C GLY A 733 -43.62 -8.43 13.08
N ASP A 734 -42.97 -8.71 11.94
CA ASP A 734 -41.59 -8.30 11.64
C ASP A 734 -41.56 -6.88 11.07
N GLN A 735 -41.77 -5.92 11.96
CA GLN A 735 -41.81 -4.50 11.64
C GLN A 735 -40.45 -3.98 11.14
N VAL A 736 -39.35 -4.53 11.65
CA VAL A 736 -37.98 -4.13 11.28
C VAL A 736 -37.64 -4.65 9.87
N GLY A 737 -38.05 -5.87 9.54
CA GLY A 737 -37.94 -6.42 8.20
C GLY A 737 -38.74 -5.60 7.18
N ALA A 738 -39.99 -5.27 7.50
CA ALA A 738 -40.83 -4.43 6.64
C ALA A 738 -40.24 -3.03 6.41
N GLU A 739 -39.72 -2.37 7.47
CA GLU A 739 -39.06 -1.07 7.33
C GLU A 739 -37.82 -1.15 6.42
N ARG A 740 -36.99 -2.19 6.58
CA ARG A 740 -35.78 -2.38 5.79
C ARG A 740 -36.08 -2.60 4.30
N LEU A 741 -37.14 -3.36 3.98
CA LEU A 741 -37.57 -3.60 2.60
C LEU A 741 -37.99 -2.29 1.91
N ILE A 742 -38.81 -1.47 2.60
CA ILE A 742 -39.24 -0.17 2.06
C ILE A 742 -38.08 0.83 2.00
N HIS A 743 -37.18 0.85 2.99
CA HIS A 743 -35.99 1.70 3.00
C HIS A 743 -35.08 1.44 1.80
N THR A 744 -34.84 0.16 1.51
CA THR A 744 -34.00 -0.28 0.38
C THR A 744 -34.63 0.14 -0.94
N THR A 745 -35.94 -0.09 -1.09
CA THR A 745 -36.70 0.28 -2.29
C THR A 745 -36.74 1.78 -2.52
N LYS A 746 -36.88 2.59 -1.46
CA LYS A 746 -36.79 4.05 -1.52
C LYS A 746 -35.44 4.51 -2.11
N GLY A 747 -34.34 3.87 -1.70
CA GLY A 747 -33.02 4.13 -2.26
C GLY A 747 -32.93 3.84 -3.76
N LEU A 748 -33.51 2.72 -4.19
CA LEU A 748 -33.58 2.33 -5.60
C LEU A 748 -34.43 3.30 -6.44
N LEU A 749 -35.63 3.65 -5.98
CA LEU A 749 -36.52 4.62 -6.64
C LEU A 749 -35.85 5.99 -6.79
N GLY A 750 -35.06 6.39 -5.81
CA GLY A 750 -34.24 7.59 -5.89
C GLY A 750 -33.24 7.53 -7.06
N ASN A 751 -32.50 6.43 -7.21
CA ASN A 751 -31.52 6.26 -8.28
C ASN A 751 -32.14 6.25 -9.68
N LEU A 752 -33.40 5.82 -9.79
CA LEU A 752 -34.18 5.82 -11.03
C LEU A 752 -34.87 7.15 -11.34
N GLY A 753 -34.77 8.15 -10.45
CA GLY A 753 -35.50 9.42 -10.64
C GLY A 753 -37.01 9.30 -10.46
N ALA A 754 -37.51 8.22 -9.84
CA ALA A 754 -38.92 7.99 -9.56
C ALA A 754 -39.38 8.74 -8.29
N THR A 755 -39.35 10.08 -8.36
CA THR A 755 -39.43 10.96 -7.19
C THR A 755 -40.76 10.85 -6.44
N ALA A 756 -41.88 10.73 -7.15
CA ALA A 756 -43.20 10.60 -6.53
C ALA A 756 -43.35 9.29 -5.72
N LEU A 757 -42.94 8.15 -6.29
CA LEU A 757 -42.94 6.86 -5.58
C LEU A 757 -41.93 6.84 -4.43
N MET A 758 -40.79 7.53 -4.58
CA MET A 758 -39.81 7.68 -3.50
C MET A 758 -40.41 8.41 -2.29
N GLU A 759 -41.23 9.44 -2.50
CA GLU A 759 -41.93 10.15 -1.43
C GLU A 759 -43.03 9.29 -0.76
N GLN A 760 -43.75 8.48 -1.54
CA GLN A 760 -44.69 7.50 -1.00
C GLN A 760 -43.98 6.44 -0.16
N ALA A 761 -42.85 5.89 -0.64
CA ALA A 761 -42.03 4.95 0.12
C ALA A 761 -41.52 5.57 1.43
N ALA A 762 -41.10 6.84 1.42
CA ALA A 762 -40.68 7.56 2.63
C ALA A 762 -41.84 7.73 3.63
N THR A 763 -43.05 7.99 3.14
CA THR A 763 -44.25 8.12 3.98
C THR A 763 -44.65 6.78 4.59
N LEU A 764 -44.60 5.70 3.81
CA LEU A 764 -44.85 4.34 4.27
C LEU A 764 -43.79 3.88 5.29
N GLU A 765 -42.50 4.12 5.01
CA GLU A 765 -41.40 3.83 5.93
C GLU A 765 -41.59 4.54 7.28
N ALA A 766 -41.97 5.82 7.27
CA ALA A 766 -42.26 6.58 8.48
C ALA A 766 -43.50 6.05 9.22
N ALA A 767 -44.54 5.64 8.50
CA ALA A 767 -45.75 5.08 9.09
C ALA A 767 -45.47 3.74 9.78
N ILE A 768 -44.67 2.88 9.15
CA ILE A 768 -44.17 1.62 9.70
C ILE A 768 -43.33 1.93 10.94
N ARG A 769 -42.31 2.79 10.85
CA ARG A 769 -41.43 3.12 11.99
C ARG A 769 -42.17 3.67 13.20
N ASN A 770 -43.15 4.55 12.97
CA ASN A 770 -43.90 5.23 14.03
C ASN A 770 -45.05 4.39 14.63
N GLN A 771 -45.22 3.13 14.21
CA GLN A 771 -46.30 2.25 14.68
C GLN A 771 -47.69 2.88 14.54
N THR A 772 -47.92 3.53 13.39
CA THR A 772 -49.23 4.11 13.08
C THR A 772 -50.28 3.00 13.00
N SER A 773 -51.57 3.34 13.13
CA SER A 773 -52.68 2.37 13.09
C SER A 773 -52.49 1.36 11.93
N PRO A 774 -52.64 0.03 12.16
CA PRO A 774 -52.44 -0.98 11.13
C PRO A 774 -53.22 -0.70 9.84
N GLY A 775 -54.44 -0.16 9.95
CA GLY A 775 -55.27 0.21 8.80
C GLY A 775 -54.81 1.45 8.03
N ASP A 776 -53.92 2.28 8.60
CA ASP A 776 -53.28 3.39 7.88
C ASP A 776 -52.00 2.91 7.17
N VAL A 777 -51.24 2.00 7.78
CA VAL A 777 -50.07 1.36 7.15
C VAL A 777 -50.51 0.50 5.96
N GLU A 778 -51.58 -0.28 6.10
CA GLU A 778 -52.15 -1.09 5.02
C GLU A 778 -52.63 -0.22 3.85
N ARG A 779 -53.34 0.89 4.13
CA ARG A 779 -53.77 1.83 3.08
C ARG A 779 -52.59 2.48 2.33
N LEU A 780 -51.52 2.83 3.05
CA LEU A 780 -50.31 3.40 2.45
C LEU A 780 -49.54 2.36 1.64
N LEU A 781 -49.49 1.11 2.10
CA LEU A 781 -48.87 0.01 1.38
C LEU A 781 -49.65 -0.32 0.11
N ASP A 782 -50.98 -0.35 0.15
CA ASP A 782 -51.83 -0.58 -1.02
C ASP A 782 -51.62 0.51 -2.08
N ALA A 783 -51.59 1.78 -1.67
CA ALA A 783 -51.35 2.91 -2.58
C ALA A 783 -49.95 2.83 -3.20
N PHE A 784 -48.91 2.60 -2.39
CA PHE A 784 -47.54 2.45 -2.87
C PHE A 784 -47.38 1.24 -3.81
N SER A 785 -48.03 0.11 -3.49
CA SER A 785 -47.95 -1.12 -4.27
C SER A 785 -48.61 -0.97 -5.63
N PHE A 786 -49.75 -0.28 -5.70
CA PHE A 786 -50.44 0.02 -6.95
C PHE A 786 -49.54 0.84 -7.89
N ASP A 787 -48.96 1.93 -7.39
CA ASP A 787 -48.12 2.81 -8.19
C ASP A 787 -46.78 2.14 -8.57
N LEU A 788 -46.19 1.34 -7.68
CA LEU A 788 -44.98 0.56 -7.95
C LEU A 788 -45.19 -0.47 -9.07
N LEU A 789 -46.27 -1.27 -8.99
CA LEU A 789 -46.57 -2.28 -10.00
C LEU A 789 -46.94 -1.64 -11.35
N SER A 790 -47.63 -0.49 -11.33
CA SER A 790 -47.89 0.31 -12.53
C SER A 790 -46.58 0.76 -13.19
N LEU A 791 -45.63 1.28 -12.41
CA LEU A 791 -44.33 1.69 -12.93
C LEU A 791 -43.53 0.52 -13.50
N ILE A 792 -43.50 -0.62 -12.80
CA ILE A 792 -42.82 -1.83 -13.26
C ILE A 792 -43.41 -2.31 -14.59
N THR A 793 -44.75 -2.30 -14.73
CA THR A 793 -45.43 -2.71 -15.98
C THR A 793 -45.09 -1.77 -17.14
N GLN A 794 -45.04 -0.46 -16.88
CA GLN A 794 -44.63 0.52 -17.89
C GLN A 794 -43.16 0.35 -18.30
N LEU A 795 -42.28 0.04 -17.34
CA LEU A 795 -40.87 -0.25 -17.60
C LEU A 795 -40.66 -1.57 -18.34
N GLU A 796 -41.38 -2.65 -18.01
CA GLU A 796 -41.36 -3.92 -18.75
C GLU A 796 -41.71 -3.68 -20.22
N LYS A 797 -42.79 -2.92 -20.47
CA LYS A 797 -43.22 -2.56 -21.83
C LYS A 797 -42.20 -1.68 -22.55
N ALA A 798 -41.62 -0.69 -21.86
CA ALA A 798 -40.66 0.22 -22.46
C ALA A 798 -39.33 -0.48 -22.78
N LEU A 799 -38.88 -1.40 -21.92
CA LEU A 799 -37.63 -2.15 -22.08
C LEU A 799 -37.76 -3.37 -23.01
N GLY A 800 -38.95 -3.63 -23.57
CA GLY A 800 -39.20 -4.77 -24.46
C GLY A 800 -39.16 -6.12 -23.74
N ILE A 801 -39.42 -6.13 -22.42
CA ILE A 801 -39.47 -7.35 -21.61
C ILE A 801 -40.88 -7.92 -21.77
N GLU A 802 -41.14 -8.66 -22.86
CA GLU A 802 -42.40 -9.40 -23.01
C GLU A 802 -42.46 -10.53 -21.97
N SER A 803 -43.38 -10.38 -21.01
CA SER A 803 -43.68 -11.38 -19.99
C SER A 803 -44.22 -12.67 -20.63
N ALA A 804 -43.41 -13.73 -20.62
CA ALA A 804 -43.83 -15.10 -20.89
C ALA A 804 -44.69 -15.63 -19.72
N ALA A 805 -45.87 -15.06 -19.50
CA ALA A 805 -46.82 -15.57 -18.52
C ALA A 805 -48.25 -15.08 -18.81
N SER A 806 -48.81 -15.46 -19.96
CA SER A 806 -50.26 -15.56 -20.18
C SER A 806 -50.54 -16.41 -21.42
N GLN A 807 -50.44 -17.73 -21.27
CA GLN A 807 -51.21 -18.69 -22.07
C GLN A 807 -51.29 -20.01 -21.30
N THR A 808 -52.49 -20.29 -20.79
CA THR A 808 -52.90 -21.55 -20.16
C THR A 808 -53.03 -22.69 -21.19
N PRO A 809 -52.98 -23.96 -20.75
CA PRO A 809 -52.86 -25.13 -21.62
C PRO A 809 -54.20 -25.60 -22.18
N VAL A 810 -54.28 -25.89 -23.49
CA VAL A 810 -55.33 -26.75 -24.06
C VAL A 810 -54.74 -27.65 -25.17
N ASP A 811 -54.47 -28.89 -24.75
CA ASP A 811 -54.78 -30.17 -25.38
C ASP A 811 -54.68 -30.43 -26.91
N THR A 812 -53.96 -31.52 -27.21
CA THR A 812 -54.02 -32.45 -28.36
C THR A 812 -53.35 -32.14 -29.72
N ALA A 813 -52.43 -33.07 -30.06
CA ALA A 813 -51.63 -33.32 -31.28
C ALA A 813 -52.44 -33.43 -32.62
N PRO A 814 -51.84 -33.62 -33.83
CA PRO A 814 -50.44 -33.97 -34.16
C PRO A 814 -49.78 -33.17 -35.32
N ALA A 815 -48.48 -33.42 -35.53
CA ALA A 815 -47.67 -32.96 -36.67
C ALA A 815 -48.32 -33.28 -38.05
N PRO A 816 -48.03 -32.50 -39.10
CA PRO A 816 -47.00 -32.94 -40.05
C PRO A 816 -46.18 -31.83 -40.75
N ASP A 817 -44.93 -32.21 -41.06
CA ASP A 817 -44.14 -31.93 -42.26
C ASP A 817 -43.80 -30.49 -42.71
N LEU A 818 -42.51 -30.17 -42.59
CA LEU A 818 -41.80 -29.28 -43.51
C LEU A 818 -41.74 -29.88 -44.92
N PRO A 819 -41.80 -29.05 -45.98
CA PRO A 819 -41.25 -29.43 -47.28
C PRO A 819 -39.73 -29.33 -47.25
N SER A 820 -39.13 -30.51 -47.39
CA SER A 820 -37.75 -30.81 -47.74
C SER A 820 -37.19 -30.09 -48.98
N ALA A 821 -35.87 -29.85 -48.97
CA ALA A 821 -34.89 -30.03 -50.06
C ALA A 821 -33.72 -29.02 -49.88
N ARG A 822 -32.44 -29.38 -49.70
CA ARG A 822 -31.68 -30.55 -50.14
C ARG A 822 -30.49 -30.82 -49.22
N VAL A 823 -30.28 -32.12 -49.02
CA VAL A 823 -29.07 -32.76 -48.50
C VAL A 823 -27.87 -32.52 -49.42
N SER A 824 -26.70 -32.27 -48.83
CA SER A 824 -25.43 -32.83 -49.30
C SER A 824 -24.78 -33.54 -48.12
N THR A 825 -24.45 -34.79 -48.39
CA THR A 825 -24.05 -35.87 -47.49
C THR A 825 -22.65 -35.67 -46.91
N ILE A 826 -22.51 -35.84 -45.59
CA ILE A 826 -21.24 -36.25 -44.94
C ILE A 826 -21.57 -37.39 -43.95
N ASP A 827 -20.69 -38.38 -43.94
CA ASP A 827 -20.74 -39.72 -43.33
C ASP A 827 -21.11 -39.84 -41.83
N PRO A 828 -21.67 -40.99 -41.39
CA PRO A 828 -21.92 -41.32 -39.99
C PRO A 828 -20.66 -41.79 -39.23
N ALA A 829 -19.52 -41.12 -39.44
CA ALA A 829 -18.24 -41.49 -38.83
C ALA A 829 -17.37 -40.28 -38.41
N SER A 830 -17.97 -39.19 -37.94
CA SER A 830 -17.23 -38.09 -37.31
C SER A 830 -17.87 -37.66 -36.00
N THR A 831 -17.59 -38.41 -34.94
CA THR A 831 -17.49 -37.86 -33.59
C THR A 831 -16.46 -36.73 -33.64
N LEU A 832 -16.93 -35.48 -33.78
CA LEU A 832 -16.10 -34.32 -33.48
C LEU A 832 -15.72 -34.45 -32.00
N PRO A 833 -14.42 -34.47 -31.65
CA PRO A 833 -14.02 -34.54 -30.26
C PRO A 833 -14.56 -33.29 -29.58
N ILE A 834 -15.35 -33.45 -28.52
CA ILE A 834 -15.53 -32.36 -27.56
C ILE A 834 -14.11 -31.95 -27.18
N ASP A 835 -13.71 -30.71 -27.45
CA ASP A 835 -12.48 -30.17 -26.91
C ASP A 835 -12.69 -29.98 -25.41
N GLN A 836 -12.59 -31.09 -24.67
CA GLN A 836 -12.84 -31.16 -23.23
C GLN A 836 -11.97 -30.15 -22.49
N THR A 837 -10.78 -29.85 -23.02
CA THR A 837 -9.89 -28.82 -22.49
C THR A 837 -10.54 -27.45 -22.51
N LYS A 838 -11.13 -27.07 -23.65
CA LYS A 838 -11.80 -25.78 -23.82
C LYS A 838 -13.11 -25.71 -23.03
N ALA A 839 -13.86 -26.80 -22.97
CA ALA A 839 -15.10 -26.86 -22.18
C ALA A 839 -14.82 -26.73 -20.67
N VAL A 840 -13.77 -27.38 -20.16
CA VAL A 840 -13.33 -27.25 -18.76
C VAL A 840 -12.79 -25.86 -18.46
N GLU A 841 -12.08 -25.22 -19.40
CA GLU A 841 -11.61 -23.84 -19.25
C GLU A 841 -12.76 -22.84 -19.15
N ILE A 842 -13.75 -22.96 -20.05
CA ILE A 842 -14.97 -22.15 -20.00
C ILE A 842 -15.75 -22.45 -18.71
N GLY A 843 -15.85 -23.72 -18.30
CA GLY A 843 -16.48 -24.13 -17.04
C GLY A 843 -15.82 -23.49 -15.81
N LYS A 844 -14.48 -23.49 -15.73
CA LYS A 844 -13.74 -22.83 -14.65
C LYS A 844 -13.95 -21.33 -14.62
N ARG A 845 -13.97 -20.69 -15.79
CA ARG A 845 -14.26 -19.26 -15.90
C ARG A 845 -15.70 -18.96 -15.46
N LEU A 846 -16.66 -19.79 -15.85
CA LEU A 846 -18.05 -19.68 -15.41
C LEU A 846 -18.16 -19.89 -13.89
N THR A 847 -17.44 -20.85 -13.30
CA THR A 847 -17.39 -21.02 -11.82
C THR A 847 -16.82 -19.79 -11.12
N ALA A 848 -15.76 -19.18 -11.66
CA ALA A 848 -15.17 -17.97 -11.08
C ALA A 848 -16.14 -16.78 -11.15
N LEU A 849 -16.76 -16.56 -12.30
CA LEU A 849 -17.76 -15.48 -12.48
C LEU A 849 -18.97 -15.69 -11.57
N LEU A 850 -19.48 -16.92 -11.45
CA LEU A 850 -20.60 -17.22 -10.56
C LEU A 850 -20.25 -17.14 -9.07
N ALA A 851 -18.99 -17.39 -8.69
CA ALA A 851 -18.53 -17.23 -7.31
C ALA A 851 -18.36 -15.77 -6.88
N GLU A 852 -18.18 -14.87 -7.85
CA GLU A 852 -18.06 -13.43 -7.64
C GLU A 852 -19.39 -12.70 -7.91
N ASP A 853 -20.49 -13.44 -8.12
CA ASP A 853 -21.81 -12.92 -8.51
C ASP A 853 -21.75 -11.97 -9.74
N ASP A 854 -20.84 -12.26 -10.68
CA ASP A 854 -20.55 -11.41 -11.84
C ASP A 854 -21.56 -11.64 -12.98
N SER A 855 -22.16 -10.55 -13.46
CA SER A 855 -23.08 -10.55 -14.59
C SER A 855 -22.46 -10.96 -15.93
N GLU A 856 -21.13 -10.90 -16.07
CA GLU A 856 -20.43 -11.46 -17.23
C GLU A 856 -20.67 -12.97 -17.39
N ALA A 857 -21.13 -13.68 -16.35
CA ALA A 857 -21.54 -15.07 -16.44
C ALA A 857 -22.68 -15.29 -17.46
N VAL A 858 -23.58 -14.32 -17.62
CA VAL A 858 -24.69 -14.38 -18.58
C VAL A 858 -24.18 -14.27 -20.02
N ASP A 859 -23.23 -13.36 -20.25
CA ASP A 859 -22.62 -13.16 -21.56
C ASP A 859 -21.75 -14.37 -21.94
N LEU A 860 -20.97 -14.92 -21.00
CA LEU A 860 -20.15 -16.11 -21.21
C LEU A 860 -21.01 -17.35 -21.51
N LEU A 861 -22.14 -17.51 -20.81
CA LEU A 861 -23.10 -18.59 -21.06
C LEU A 861 -23.68 -18.48 -22.49
N THR A 862 -24.05 -17.27 -22.91
CA THR A 862 -24.64 -17.00 -24.23
C THR A 862 -23.61 -17.19 -25.35
N GLU A 863 -22.37 -16.72 -25.16
CA GLU A 863 -21.29 -16.81 -26.14
C GLU A 863 -20.84 -18.27 -26.37
N HIS A 864 -20.97 -19.14 -25.36
CA HIS A 864 -20.46 -20.50 -25.40
C HIS A 864 -21.54 -21.59 -25.20
N GLU A 865 -22.81 -21.26 -25.42
CA GLU A 865 -23.97 -22.15 -25.25
C GLU A 865 -23.76 -23.51 -25.94
N ALA A 866 -23.32 -23.54 -27.20
CA ALA A 866 -23.18 -24.79 -27.96
C ALA A 866 -22.14 -25.76 -27.34
N ILE A 867 -21.08 -25.23 -26.72
CA ILE A 867 -20.02 -26.03 -26.08
C ILE A 867 -20.47 -26.46 -24.68
N LEU A 868 -21.08 -25.53 -23.93
CA LEU A 868 -21.56 -25.79 -22.57
C LEU A 868 -22.73 -26.77 -22.55
N LYS A 869 -23.67 -26.67 -23.50
CA LYS A 869 -24.81 -27.59 -23.64
C LYS A 869 -24.36 -29.01 -23.96
N LEU A 870 -23.31 -29.16 -24.77
CA LEU A 870 -22.73 -30.45 -25.13
C LEU A 870 -21.88 -31.06 -23.98
N TRP A 871 -21.28 -30.21 -23.13
CA TRP A 871 -20.43 -30.64 -22.02
C TRP A 871 -21.20 -30.92 -20.72
N LEU A 872 -22.13 -30.03 -20.34
CA LEU A 872 -22.95 -30.15 -19.12
C LEU A 872 -24.13 -31.12 -19.29
N GLY A 873 -24.57 -31.38 -20.52
CA GLY A 873 -25.68 -32.28 -20.82
C GLY A 873 -26.95 -31.87 -20.07
N ASP A 874 -27.52 -32.80 -19.30
CA ASP A 874 -28.77 -32.61 -18.55
C ASP A 874 -28.67 -31.52 -17.46
N HIS A 875 -27.45 -31.16 -17.02
CA HIS A 875 -27.22 -30.08 -16.05
C HIS A 875 -27.22 -28.68 -16.67
N TYR A 876 -27.24 -28.55 -18.00
CA TYR A 876 -27.18 -27.26 -18.66
C TYR A 876 -28.40 -26.38 -18.38
N GLU A 877 -29.63 -26.88 -18.58
CA GLU A 877 -30.84 -26.06 -18.47
C GLU A 877 -31.08 -25.48 -17.07
N PRO A 878 -30.90 -26.23 -15.95
CA PRO A 878 -31.01 -25.67 -14.60
C PRO A 878 -29.98 -24.57 -14.32
N ILE A 879 -28.74 -24.77 -14.77
CA ILE A 879 -27.66 -23.79 -14.59
C ILE A 879 -27.95 -22.55 -15.44
N ALA A 880 -28.32 -22.73 -16.71
CA ALA A 880 -28.60 -21.63 -17.62
C ALA A 880 -29.78 -20.77 -17.12
N GLN A 881 -30.85 -21.40 -16.64
CA GLN A 881 -32.00 -20.70 -16.07
C GLN A 881 -31.62 -19.91 -14.82
N ALA A 882 -30.88 -20.52 -13.88
CA ALA A 882 -30.41 -19.83 -12.67
C ALA A 882 -29.47 -18.65 -13.00
N ILE A 883 -28.64 -18.76 -14.04
CA ILE A 883 -27.79 -17.65 -14.51
C ILE A 883 -28.62 -16.53 -15.14
N GLN A 884 -29.61 -16.87 -15.98
CA GLN A 884 -30.49 -15.89 -16.61
C GLN A 884 -31.39 -15.17 -15.60
N ASP A 885 -31.78 -15.86 -14.52
CA ASP A 885 -32.54 -15.31 -13.40
C ASP A 885 -31.63 -14.59 -12.36
N PHE A 886 -30.33 -14.48 -12.62
CA PHE A 886 -29.31 -13.88 -11.74
C PHE A 886 -29.18 -14.55 -10.36
N GLU A 887 -29.64 -15.79 -10.23
CA GLU A 887 -29.44 -16.65 -9.05
C GLU A 887 -28.08 -17.35 -9.11
N PHE A 888 -27.00 -16.55 -9.14
CA PHE A 888 -25.64 -17.05 -9.36
C PHE A 888 -25.15 -18.05 -8.30
N ASN A 889 -25.59 -17.90 -7.06
CA ASN A 889 -25.31 -18.87 -5.99
C ASN A 889 -25.95 -20.24 -6.25
N LEU A 890 -27.16 -20.28 -6.83
CA LEU A 890 -27.84 -21.52 -7.21
C LEU A 890 -27.17 -22.15 -8.43
N ALA A 891 -26.85 -21.34 -9.44
CA ALA A 891 -26.12 -21.77 -10.62
C ALA A 891 -24.73 -22.34 -10.28
N LEU A 892 -24.02 -21.69 -9.36
CA LEU A 892 -22.72 -22.14 -8.86
C LEU A 892 -22.83 -23.47 -8.10
N HIS A 893 -23.90 -23.67 -7.33
CA HIS A 893 -24.14 -24.91 -6.62
C HIS A 893 -24.35 -26.08 -7.58
N GLU A 894 -25.22 -25.93 -8.58
CA GLU A 894 -25.49 -26.94 -9.61
C GLU A 894 -24.25 -27.23 -10.48
N LEU A 895 -23.50 -26.19 -10.87
CA LEU A 895 -22.26 -26.34 -11.63
C LEU A 895 -21.18 -27.08 -10.83
N ASN A 896 -21.05 -26.81 -9.53
CA ASN A 896 -20.13 -27.54 -8.65
C ASN A 896 -20.56 -28.99 -8.41
N GLN A 897 -21.87 -29.29 -8.38
CA GLN A 897 -22.33 -30.68 -8.31
C GLN A 897 -21.90 -31.48 -9.54
N PHE A 898 -22.05 -30.90 -10.74
CA PHE A 898 -21.58 -31.52 -11.98
C PHE A 898 -20.05 -31.73 -11.98
N LEU A 899 -19.28 -30.71 -11.59
CA LEU A 899 -17.81 -30.77 -11.53
C LEU A 899 -17.27 -31.76 -10.50
N ASN A 900 -18.00 -32.01 -9.42
CA ASN A 900 -17.61 -33.01 -8.41
C ASN A 900 -18.03 -34.43 -8.78
N ALA A 901 -19.00 -34.59 -9.69
CA ALA A 901 -19.48 -35.88 -10.18
C ALA A 901 -18.76 -36.38 -11.45
N SER A 902 -18.14 -35.46 -12.20
CA SER A 902 -17.34 -35.69 -13.42
C SER A 902 -15.87 -35.93 -13.08
#